data_AF-A0A3C1ZS58-F1
#
_entry.id   AF-A0A3C1ZS58-F1
#
_cell.length_a   1.000
_cell.length_b   1.000
_cell.length_c   1.000
_cell.angle_alpha   90.00
_cell.angle_beta   90.00
_cell.angle_gamma   90.00
#
_symmetry.space_group_name_H-M   'P 1'
#
loop_
_entity.id
_entity.type
_entity.pdbx_description
1 polymer ?
#
loop_
_entity_poly.entity_id
_entity_poly.type
_entity_poly.pdbx_seq_one_letter_code
_entity_poly.pdbx_strand_id
1 'polypeptide(L)'
;PPDVDDFTVTTDEDTPAELDKEDFTDNFTDADNDTLASIKILVIPTDGVLTIGDDTLSVGDVIEPNRLDSLVYHPTDGFTGSDSFDWTGSDGEDDSDAATVTIDVNPVVVVNNPPDVDDFTVTTDEDTPAELDKDDFTDNFTDSDNDTLNSIRIIVIPTDGVLTIGEDTLQAGDEIVPNRLDSLVYTPTDGFSGSDSFDWTGSDGTDDSDTATVTIDVNPVVVVNNPPVGPGDTLNVNEDEVLVIGTDDLNYSDDDTDPLDFVEIIQPPVDGILYLDEDGDNTYDPGEEIEAGDTIGKDRWDAGDVQFIPGDDENGDGYAEIGIRVNDGTDDADTDGVFVINVLPVNDPPMASDNTLTVAEDSILTITTDDLGYSDPEGDALVHVTIESLPTDGTLFLDLNVDGDFDAGEEVAVGDTVVVVDMDFNNLNFLPDPDENGSPFGSFDFNVFDGTDAATEDNTITINVTPVNDKPAVEDIVFDVDAGDTLHLTKEDFTDNFDDPDGDTLVEVEITGGPDGGVLILDGDTLSVGDIIPVDRLDDIIFVPTDGFEGTGGFDWNGSDGSEYAEDDARGDITVNPVDSDGDGIPDDIEIGDDPDNPIDTDGDGDPDYLDDDSDNDGIKDGDEAGDDPENPVDSDGDGDPDFQDEDSDGDGLPDDEEAGDDPENPVDSDGDGDPDFRDEDSDGDGLPDDEEAGDDPENPVDSDGDGTPDHLDDDSDNDGIPDDEEAGDDPENPNDSDGDGIPDHLDDDSDNDGTPDSEDDQPTIPEEVLPNQGISPNGDGNNDFWVIEGIEAHPDNIVAIFNRWGNKVFEIENYDNDTRVWSGESLEGVVAGSRNGPDGVYFYVIEFADGAEPLSGYVVIKR
;
A
#
# COMPACT_ATOMS: atom_id res chain seq x y z
N PRO A 1 35.59 69.07 -163.32
CA PRO A 1 35.49 68.26 -162.10
C PRO A 1 36.12 68.94 -160.88
N PRO A 2 35.39 68.94 -159.77
CA PRO A 2 35.88 69.44 -158.49
C PRO A 2 36.97 68.54 -157.90
N ASP A 3 37.64 69.02 -156.85
CA ASP A 3 38.67 68.31 -156.08
C ASP A 3 38.34 68.34 -154.58
N VAL A 4 38.69 67.28 -153.86
CA VAL A 4 38.46 67.14 -152.41
C VAL A 4 39.71 66.65 -151.69
N ASP A 5 39.92 67.13 -150.45
CA ASP A 5 41.08 66.81 -149.62
C ASP A 5 40.71 65.84 -148.46
N ASP A 6 41.69 65.02 -148.03
CA ASP A 6 41.59 64.18 -146.84
C ASP A 6 41.59 65.03 -145.55
N PHE A 7 40.85 64.61 -144.51
CA PHE A 7 40.89 65.25 -143.19
C PHE A 7 40.70 64.27 -142.01
N THR A 8 40.85 64.75 -140.77
CA THR A 8 40.82 63.92 -139.55
C THR A 8 39.98 64.53 -138.44
N VAL A 9 39.23 63.70 -137.71
CA VAL A 9 38.42 64.03 -136.52
C VAL A 9 38.85 63.14 -135.34
N THR A 10 38.64 63.57 -134.09
CA THR A 10 39.04 62.80 -132.88
C THR A 10 37.91 62.74 -131.85
N THR A 11 37.75 61.61 -131.14
CA THR A 11 36.79 61.40 -130.03
C THR A 11 37.38 60.51 -128.92
N ASP A 12 36.65 60.30 -127.82
CA ASP A 12 37.00 59.37 -126.74
C ASP A 12 36.21 58.05 -126.88
N GLU A 13 36.70 56.97 -126.26
CA GLU A 13 36.07 55.64 -126.22
C GLU A 13 34.60 55.78 -125.79
N ASP A 14 33.73 55.07 -126.50
CA ASP A 14 32.27 55.11 -126.32
C ASP A 14 31.60 56.48 -126.56
N THR A 15 32.31 57.44 -127.14
CA THR A 15 31.79 58.79 -127.43
C THR A 15 31.66 59.02 -128.96
N PRO A 16 30.47 59.36 -129.50
CA PRO A 16 30.30 59.66 -130.93
C PRO A 16 31.07 60.90 -131.40
N ALA A 17 31.58 60.87 -132.64
CA ALA A 17 32.21 62.00 -133.32
C ALA A 17 31.24 62.61 -134.34
N GLU A 18 30.88 63.87 -134.18
CA GLU A 18 30.06 64.63 -135.12
C GLU A 18 30.94 65.19 -136.25
N LEU A 19 30.52 65.04 -137.51
CA LEU A 19 31.17 65.63 -138.68
C LEU A 19 30.20 66.65 -139.29
N ASP A 20 30.57 67.92 -139.32
CA ASP A 20 29.66 68.98 -139.75
C ASP A 20 29.80 69.29 -141.25
N LYS A 21 28.91 70.14 -141.77
CA LYS A 21 28.97 70.53 -143.18
C LYS A 21 30.27 71.25 -143.52
N GLU A 22 30.76 72.10 -142.63
CA GLU A 22 31.99 72.86 -142.81
C GLU A 22 33.19 71.93 -143.04
N ASP A 23 33.29 70.80 -142.33
CA ASP A 23 34.31 69.78 -142.53
C ASP A 23 34.42 69.31 -143.99
N PHE A 24 33.30 69.20 -144.72
CA PHE A 24 33.32 68.80 -146.13
C PHE A 24 33.46 69.99 -147.08
N THR A 25 32.81 71.13 -146.78
CA THR A 25 32.88 72.28 -147.68
C THR A 25 34.24 72.97 -147.65
N ASP A 26 34.93 72.97 -146.52
CA ASP A 26 36.28 73.53 -146.38
C ASP A 26 37.32 72.66 -147.12
N ASN A 27 37.03 71.37 -147.27
CA ASN A 27 37.85 70.39 -148.00
C ASN A 27 37.33 70.13 -149.43
N PHE A 28 36.51 71.02 -150.00
CA PHE A 28 36.04 70.95 -151.39
C PHE A 28 36.45 72.20 -152.17
N THR A 29 37.05 72.02 -153.34
CA THR A 29 37.39 73.12 -154.26
C THR A 29 36.98 72.80 -155.69
N ASP A 30 36.51 73.82 -156.42
CA ASP A 30 36.21 73.70 -157.84
C ASP A 30 36.88 74.83 -158.66
N ALA A 31 37.34 74.52 -159.86
CA ALA A 31 38.09 75.43 -160.71
C ALA A 31 37.23 76.56 -161.32
N ASP A 32 35.93 76.29 -161.54
CA ASP A 32 34.94 77.28 -161.97
C ASP A 32 34.29 77.98 -160.76
N ASN A 33 34.66 77.56 -159.54
CA ASN A 33 34.27 78.10 -158.25
C ASN A 33 32.78 77.84 -157.94
N ASP A 34 32.26 76.72 -158.44
CA ASP A 34 30.96 76.18 -158.05
C ASP A 34 31.02 75.64 -156.60
N THR A 35 29.88 75.68 -155.90
CA THR A 35 29.80 75.24 -154.50
C THR A 35 29.47 73.75 -154.43
N LEU A 36 29.95 73.07 -153.38
CA LEU A 36 29.62 71.66 -153.12
C LEU A 36 28.10 71.43 -153.18
N ALA A 37 27.66 70.66 -154.16
CA ALA A 37 26.26 70.33 -154.41
C ALA A 37 25.84 69.05 -153.66
N SER A 38 26.74 68.08 -153.49
CA SER A 38 26.55 66.90 -152.64
C SER A 38 27.87 66.18 -152.39
N ILE A 39 27.93 65.36 -151.34
CA ILE A 39 28.97 64.35 -151.19
C ILE A 39 28.42 62.96 -151.47
N LYS A 40 29.29 62.02 -151.80
CA LYS A 40 28.93 60.62 -151.92
C LYS A 40 29.91 59.75 -151.14
N ILE A 41 29.38 58.85 -150.32
CA ILE A 41 30.21 57.91 -149.55
C ILE A 41 30.64 56.75 -150.44
N LEU A 42 31.94 56.44 -150.47
CA LEU A 42 32.52 55.38 -151.30
C LEU A 42 32.98 54.18 -150.48
N VAL A 43 33.44 54.42 -149.26
CA VAL A 43 33.84 53.40 -148.29
C VAL A 43 33.25 53.81 -146.96
N ILE A 44 32.80 52.85 -146.15
CA ILE A 44 32.29 53.08 -144.79
C ILE A 44 33.33 52.61 -143.76
N PRO A 45 33.32 53.14 -142.52
CA PRO A 45 34.22 52.72 -141.46
C PRO A 45 34.02 51.26 -141.06
N THR A 46 35.05 50.63 -140.49
CA THR A 46 35.02 49.21 -140.08
C THR A 46 34.75 48.99 -138.60
N ASP A 47 35.14 49.95 -137.76
CA ASP A 47 35.13 49.84 -136.30
C ASP A 47 34.15 50.84 -135.65
N GLY A 48 33.30 51.44 -136.49
CA GLY A 48 32.14 52.22 -136.09
C GLY A 48 31.12 52.35 -137.22
N VAL A 49 30.06 53.09 -136.95
CA VAL A 49 28.92 53.28 -137.86
C VAL A 49 28.73 54.76 -138.16
N LEU A 50 28.64 55.11 -139.45
CA LEU A 50 28.21 56.44 -139.88
C LEU A 50 26.69 56.51 -139.96
N THR A 51 26.10 57.53 -139.37
CA THR A 51 24.67 57.82 -139.40
C THR A 51 24.44 59.23 -139.87
N ILE A 52 23.29 59.47 -140.51
CA ILE A 52 22.80 60.81 -140.81
C ILE A 52 21.41 61.01 -140.18
N GLY A 53 21.35 61.72 -139.07
CA GLY A 53 20.20 61.64 -138.17
C GLY A 53 20.03 60.19 -137.66
N ASP A 54 18.84 59.61 -137.82
CA ASP A 54 18.56 58.23 -137.36
C ASP A 54 18.93 57.14 -138.40
N ASP A 55 19.36 57.51 -139.62
CA ASP A 55 19.62 56.58 -140.71
C ASP A 55 21.10 56.18 -140.78
N THR A 56 21.40 54.88 -140.81
CA THR A 56 22.77 54.39 -141.08
C THR A 56 23.14 54.51 -142.56
N LEU A 57 24.31 55.07 -142.85
CA LEU A 57 24.81 55.27 -144.19
C LEU A 57 25.47 54.00 -144.77
N SER A 58 25.41 53.88 -146.11
CA SER A 58 25.97 52.79 -146.89
C SER A 58 26.78 53.32 -148.08
N VAL A 59 27.67 52.47 -148.61
CA VAL A 59 28.47 52.80 -149.81
C VAL A 59 27.56 53.15 -150.98
N GLY A 60 27.80 54.32 -151.57
CA GLY A 60 27.08 54.88 -152.70
C GLY A 60 26.04 55.94 -152.32
N ASP A 61 25.76 56.14 -151.04
CA ASP A 61 24.81 57.14 -150.57
C ASP A 61 25.29 58.55 -150.87
N VAL A 62 24.40 59.37 -151.41
CA VAL A 62 24.64 60.77 -151.76
C VAL A 62 23.95 61.67 -150.74
N ILE A 63 24.70 62.60 -150.16
CA ILE A 63 24.26 63.47 -149.08
C ILE A 63 24.33 64.92 -149.56
N GLU A 64 23.19 65.60 -149.54
CA GLU A 64 23.11 67.02 -149.84
C GLU A 64 23.69 67.85 -148.67
N PRO A 65 24.34 69.00 -148.94
CA PRO A 65 25.10 69.75 -147.94
C PRO A 65 24.28 70.20 -146.73
N ASN A 66 22.97 70.41 -146.89
CA ASN A 66 22.08 70.84 -145.80
C ASN A 66 21.79 69.75 -144.76
N ARG A 67 22.28 68.52 -144.96
CA ARG A 67 22.13 67.42 -144.00
C ARG A 67 23.45 66.89 -143.46
N LEU A 68 24.58 67.47 -143.89
CA LEU A 68 25.89 67.10 -143.38
C LEU A 68 26.07 67.43 -141.89
N ASP A 69 25.44 68.49 -141.39
CA ASP A 69 25.43 68.84 -139.95
C ASP A 69 24.79 67.77 -139.03
N SER A 70 24.30 66.67 -139.58
CA SER A 70 23.74 65.54 -138.83
C SER A 70 24.50 64.24 -139.07
N LEU A 71 25.69 64.32 -139.69
CA LEU A 71 26.54 63.17 -139.93
C LEU A 71 27.33 62.85 -138.66
N VAL A 72 27.14 61.66 -138.12
CA VAL A 72 27.77 61.22 -136.87
C VAL A 72 28.46 59.89 -137.10
N TYR A 73 29.70 59.78 -136.63
CA TYR A 73 30.42 58.52 -136.48
C TYR A 73 30.26 58.01 -135.05
N HIS A 74 29.72 56.80 -134.90
CA HIS A 74 29.62 56.11 -133.62
C HIS A 74 30.69 55.01 -133.55
N PRO A 75 31.71 55.12 -132.67
CA PRO A 75 32.66 54.02 -132.48
C PRO A 75 31.95 52.79 -131.87
N THR A 76 32.47 51.59 -132.15
CA THR A 76 31.98 50.36 -131.49
C THR A 76 32.34 50.40 -130.00
N ASP A 77 31.44 49.93 -129.11
CA ASP A 77 31.67 49.92 -127.65
C ASP A 77 33.04 49.28 -127.30
N GLY A 78 33.84 49.99 -126.50
CA GLY A 78 35.17 49.61 -126.07
C GLY A 78 36.27 49.77 -127.14
N PHE A 79 35.97 50.40 -128.28
CA PHE A 79 36.97 50.62 -129.33
C PHE A 79 37.86 51.82 -129.00
N THR A 80 39.17 51.58 -129.05
CA THR A 80 40.20 52.63 -129.04
C THR A 80 41.13 52.39 -130.23
N GLY A 81 41.44 53.42 -131.01
CA GLY A 81 42.19 53.27 -132.25
C GLY A 81 41.80 54.29 -133.32
N SER A 82 42.17 54.02 -134.57
CA SER A 82 41.88 54.87 -135.74
C SER A 82 40.97 54.12 -136.72
N ASP A 83 39.92 54.78 -137.22
CA ASP A 83 38.95 54.28 -138.21
C ASP A 83 38.78 55.30 -139.36
N SER A 84 38.18 54.95 -140.50
CA SER A 84 38.11 55.88 -141.64
C SER A 84 37.01 55.56 -142.67
N PHE A 85 36.60 56.57 -143.45
CA PHE A 85 35.67 56.40 -144.58
C PHE A 85 36.07 57.29 -145.77
N ASP A 86 35.71 56.88 -146.99
CA ASP A 86 36.05 57.62 -148.21
C ASP A 86 34.83 58.33 -148.79
N TRP A 87 35.03 59.52 -149.35
CA TRP A 87 34.00 60.37 -149.94
C TRP A 87 34.44 61.05 -151.25
N THR A 88 33.48 61.45 -152.08
CA THR A 88 33.68 62.36 -153.23
C THR A 88 32.74 63.55 -153.12
N GLY A 89 33.15 64.73 -153.57
CA GLY A 89 32.29 65.91 -153.69
C GLY A 89 31.83 66.13 -155.14
N SER A 90 30.60 66.62 -155.33
CA SER A 90 30.02 66.93 -156.63
C SER A 90 29.68 68.42 -156.72
N ASP A 91 29.96 69.08 -157.84
CA ASP A 91 29.56 70.48 -158.11
C ASP A 91 28.14 70.59 -158.71
N GLY A 92 27.52 69.47 -159.04
CA GLY A 92 26.21 69.38 -159.70
C GLY A 92 26.30 68.86 -161.15
N GLU A 93 27.50 68.88 -161.73
CA GLU A 93 27.78 68.47 -163.10
C GLU A 93 28.80 67.31 -163.16
N ASP A 94 29.88 67.39 -162.40
CA ASP A 94 30.95 66.39 -162.29
C ASP A 94 31.22 66.01 -160.81
N ASP A 95 31.65 64.77 -160.57
CA ASP A 95 32.15 64.30 -159.26
C ASP A 95 33.68 64.43 -159.20
N SER A 96 34.21 64.68 -158.00
CA SER A 96 35.65 64.69 -157.70
C SER A 96 36.26 63.28 -157.68
N ASP A 97 37.59 63.20 -157.64
CA ASP A 97 38.27 62.00 -157.15
C ASP A 97 38.00 61.80 -155.64
N ALA A 98 38.28 60.61 -155.11
CA ALA A 98 37.96 60.25 -153.73
C ALA A 98 38.98 60.80 -152.73
N ALA A 99 38.51 61.24 -151.56
CA ALA A 99 39.29 61.57 -150.37
C ALA A 99 38.84 60.75 -149.16
N THR A 100 39.68 60.65 -148.13
CA THR A 100 39.47 59.87 -146.91
C THR A 100 39.28 60.78 -145.69
N VAL A 101 38.30 60.47 -144.86
CA VAL A 101 38.15 61.01 -143.51
C VAL A 101 38.64 59.97 -142.50
N THR A 102 39.57 60.37 -141.62
CA THR A 102 40.11 59.52 -140.54
C THR A 102 39.52 59.94 -139.19
N ILE A 103 39.19 59.00 -138.30
CA ILE A 103 38.67 59.23 -136.94
C ILE A 103 39.54 58.52 -135.88
N ASP A 104 40.08 59.23 -134.88
CA ASP A 104 40.88 58.65 -133.77
C ASP A 104 40.12 58.63 -132.41
N VAL A 105 40.19 57.52 -131.63
CA VAL A 105 39.41 57.23 -130.38
C VAL A 105 40.28 56.87 -129.11
N ASN A 106 40.08 57.50 -127.91
CA ASN A 106 40.95 57.40 -126.67
C ASN A 106 40.32 56.79 -125.34
N PRO A 107 41.06 56.12 -124.38
CA PRO A 107 40.55 55.42 -123.12
C PRO A 107 40.49 56.13 -121.70
N VAL A 108 39.82 55.55 -120.62
CA VAL A 108 39.52 56.11 -119.20
C VAL A 108 39.69 55.15 -117.90
N VAL A 109 39.90 55.59 -116.58
CA VAL A 109 40.17 54.79 -115.28
C VAL A 109 39.61 55.36 -113.87
N VAL A 110 39.36 54.58 -112.73
CA VAL A 110 38.82 54.96 -111.32
C VAL A 110 39.55 54.37 -110.00
N VAL A 111 39.31 54.83 -108.70
CA VAL A 111 40.03 54.55 -107.35
C VAL A 111 39.11 54.33 -106.07
N ASN A 112 39.52 53.58 -104.99
CA ASN A 112 38.81 53.18 -103.69
C ASN A 112 39.10 54.04 -102.40
N ASN A 113 38.22 54.06 -101.37
CA ASN A 113 38.33 54.70 -100.03
C ASN A 113 38.03 53.72 -98.86
N PRO A 114 38.60 53.90 -97.64
CA PRO A 114 38.38 53.03 -96.46
C PRO A 114 37.09 53.32 -95.65
N PRO A 115 36.59 52.35 -94.83
CA PRO A 115 35.37 52.48 -94.03
C PRO A 115 35.57 53.17 -92.65
N ASP A 116 34.46 53.49 -91.96
CA ASP A 116 34.39 54.14 -90.64
C ASP A 116 33.47 53.37 -89.65
N VAL A 117 33.80 53.35 -88.35
CA VAL A 117 33.04 52.62 -87.29
C VAL A 117 32.79 53.47 -86.04
N ASP A 118 31.67 53.24 -85.35
CA ASP A 118 31.23 54.00 -84.16
C ASP A 118 31.34 53.20 -82.84
N ASP A 119 31.52 53.91 -81.71
CA ASP A 119 31.44 53.35 -80.35
C ASP A 119 29.99 53.00 -79.97
N PHE A 120 29.78 51.92 -79.21
CA PHE A 120 28.45 51.57 -78.68
C PHE A 120 28.50 50.88 -77.30
N THR A 121 27.35 50.66 -76.69
CA THR A 121 27.22 50.12 -75.32
C THR A 121 26.20 48.98 -75.26
N VAL A 122 26.53 47.94 -74.50
CA VAL A 122 25.66 46.81 -74.13
C VAL A 122 25.56 46.70 -72.61
N THR A 123 24.45 46.15 -72.09
CA THR A 123 24.21 46.00 -70.65
C THR A 123 23.86 44.57 -70.29
N THR A 124 24.32 44.08 -69.14
CA THR A 124 23.94 42.79 -68.56
C THR A 124 23.87 42.88 -67.03
N ASP A 125 23.41 41.83 -66.36
CA ASP A 125 23.44 41.71 -64.91
C ASP A 125 24.66 40.88 -64.46
N GLU A 126 25.09 41.07 -63.22
CA GLU A 126 26.14 40.27 -62.56
C GLU A 126 25.86 38.76 -62.76
N ASP A 127 26.92 38.01 -63.05
CA ASP A 127 26.87 36.58 -63.36
C ASP A 127 26.02 36.19 -64.60
N THR A 128 25.57 37.16 -65.40
CA THR A 128 24.76 36.94 -66.62
C THR A 128 25.57 37.32 -67.87
N PRO A 129 25.77 36.39 -68.84
CA PRO A 129 26.44 36.71 -70.10
C PRO A 129 25.65 37.70 -70.98
N ALA A 130 26.36 38.61 -71.65
CA ALA A 130 25.82 39.49 -72.69
C ALA A 130 26.09 38.91 -74.09
N GLU A 131 25.04 38.74 -74.89
CA GLU A 131 25.16 38.34 -76.30
C GLU A 131 25.28 39.58 -77.19
N LEU A 132 26.28 39.61 -78.07
CA LEU A 132 26.44 40.62 -79.10
C LEU A 132 26.21 39.96 -80.46
N ASP A 133 25.40 40.57 -81.32
CA ASP A 133 25.04 39.99 -82.61
C ASP A 133 25.66 40.75 -83.79
N LYS A 134 25.43 40.26 -85.01
CA LYS A 134 25.94 40.92 -86.21
C LYS A 134 25.41 42.35 -86.36
N ASP A 135 24.15 42.59 -86.01
CA ASP A 135 23.48 43.86 -86.25
C ASP A 135 24.13 44.97 -85.38
N ASP A 136 24.57 44.64 -84.16
CA ASP A 136 25.34 45.53 -83.28
C ASP A 136 26.57 46.13 -83.98
N PHE A 137 27.25 45.37 -84.84
CA PHE A 137 28.43 45.85 -85.56
C PHE A 137 28.08 46.47 -86.92
N THR A 138 27.10 45.93 -87.64
CA THR A 138 26.73 46.50 -88.94
C THR A 138 25.99 47.83 -88.83
N ASP A 139 25.24 48.04 -87.75
CA ASP A 139 24.58 49.33 -87.48
C ASP A 139 25.58 50.44 -87.14
N ASN A 140 26.79 50.05 -86.68
CA ASN A 140 27.90 50.94 -86.35
C ASN A 140 29.03 50.91 -87.40
N PHE A 141 28.74 50.56 -88.67
CA PHE A 141 29.70 50.55 -89.80
C PHE A 141 29.18 51.36 -91.00
N THR A 142 30.02 52.25 -91.55
CA THR A 142 29.70 53.02 -92.78
C THR A 142 30.88 53.11 -93.75
N ASP A 143 30.59 53.17 -95.05
CA ASP A 143 31.63 53.31 -96.10
C ASP A 143 31.20 54.28 -97.23
N SER A 144 32.15 55.04 -97.76
CA SER A 144 31.89 56.10 -98.75
C SER A 144 31.76 55.62 -100.21
N ASP A 145 32.35 54.47 -100.54
CA ASP A 145 32.15 53.74 -101.79
C ASP A 145 30.92 52.82 -101.73
N ASN A 146 30.28 52.77 -100.55
CA ASN A 146 29.08 52.01 -100.24
C ASN A 146 29.35 50.49 -100.26
N ASP A 147 30.57 50.10 -99.89
CA ASP A 147 30.94 48.73 -99.58
C ASP A 147 30.36 48.28 -98.23
N THR A 148 30.19 46.97 -98.04
CA THR A 148 29.56 46.39 -96.84
C THR A 148 30.58 45.79 -95.89
N LEU A 149 30.31 45.76 -94.59
CA LEU A 149 31.18 45.13 -93.58
C LEU A 149 31.57 43.70 -93.98
N ASN A 150 32.87 43.50 -94.25
CA ASN A 150 33.46 42.23 -94.64
C ASN A 150 33.96 41.43 -93.42
N SER A 151 34.50 42.11 -92.41
CA SER A 151 34.94 41.52 -91.14
C SER A 151 35.14 42.59 -90.07
N ILE A 152 35.10 42.20 -88.79
CA ILE A 152 35.63 42.99 -87.68
C ILE A 152 36.93 42.39 -87.15
N ARG A 153 37.76 43.20 -86.51
CA ARG A 153 38.94 42.73 -85.76
C ARG A 153 38.93 43.27 -84.33
N ILE A 154 39.10 42.40 -83.35
CA ILE A 154 39.22 42.78 -81.93
C ILE A 154 40.62 43.35 -81.69
N ILE A 155 40.73 44.53 -81.09
CA ILE A 155 41.98 45.24 -80.85
C ILE A 155 42.41 45.15 -79.38
N VAL A 156 41.45 45.30 -78.47
CA VAL A 156 41.65 45.20 -77.01
C VAL A 156 40.57 44.27 -76.47
N ILE A 157 40.92 43.39 -75.54
CA ILE A 157 39.98 42.47 -74.86
C ILE A 157 39.52 43.08 -73.52
N PRO A 158 38.35 42.67 -73.00
CA PRO A 158 37.88 43.10 -71.68
C PRO A 158 38.77 42.62 -70.54
N THR A 159 38.73 43.32 -69.40
CA THR A 159 39.56 43.00 -68.22
C THR A 159 38.83 42.23 -67.15
N ASP A 160 37.51 42.39 -67.05
CA ASP A 160 36.67 41.87 -65.96
C ASP A 160 35.62 40.87 -66.47
N GLY A 161 35.77 40.45 -67.72
CA GLY A 161 35.04 39.34 -68.33
C GLY A 161 35.79 38.73 -69.50
N VAL A 162 35.16 37.73 -70.13
CA VAL A 162 35.75 36.95 -71.23
C VAL A 162 34.87 37.06 -72.47
N LEU A 163 35.46 37.41 -73.61
CA LEU A 163 34.81 37.32 -74.91
C LEU A 163 35.00 35.93 -75.52
N THR A 164 33.92 35.29 -75.92
CA THR A 164 33.92 34.02 -76.63
C THR A 164 33.12 34.09 -77.92
N ILE A 165 33.47 33.21 -78.86
CA ILE A 165 32.68 33.00 -80.08
C ILE A 165 32.41 31.49 -80.23
N GLY A 166 31.17 31.08 -79.95
CA GLY A 166 30.89 29.66 -79.72
C GLY A 166 31.69 29.11 -78.53
N GLU A 167 32.57 28.14 -78.77
CA GLU A 167 33.43 27.54 -77.72
C GLU A 167 34.83 28.19 -77.63
N ASP A 168 35.18 29.10 -78.55
CA ASP A 168 36.52 29.69 -78.63
C ASP A 168 36.60 31.01 -77.83
N THR A 169 37.60 31.15 -76.95
CA THR A 169 37.92 32.44 -76.31
C THR A 169 38.71 33.33 -77.26
N LEU A 170 38.24 34.57 -77.45
CA LEU A 170 38.84 35.54 -78.35
C LEU A 170 40.08 36.22 -77.75
N GLN A 171 40.98 36.66 -78.62
CA GLN A 171 42.20 37.39 -78.30
C GLN A 171 42.32 38.66 -79.15
N ALA A 172 43.13 39.61 -78.68
CA ALA A 172 43.47 40.79 -79.46
C ALA A 172 44.16 40.39 -80.80
N GLY A 173 43.62 40.90 -81.90
CA GLY A 173 44.02 40.61 -83.27
C GLY A 173 43.10 39.62 -84.00
N ASP A 174 42.17 38.97 -83.30
CA ASP A 174 41.25 38.02 -83.93
C ASP A 174 40.28 38.72 -84.87
N GLU A 175 40.13 38.15 -86.07
CA GLU A 175 39.26 38.65 -87.12
C GLU A 175 38.00 37.77 -87.23
N ILE A 176 36.84 38.42 -87.22
CA ILE A 176 35.53 37.78 -87.17
C ILE A 176 34.72 38.23 -88.37
N VAL A 177 34.36 37.25 -89.21
CA VAL A 177 33.49 37.47 -90.36
C VAL A 177 32.02 37.60 -89.91
N PRO A 178 31.17 38.37 -90.60
CA PRO A 178 29.83 38.72 -90.13
C PRO A 178 28.92 37.55 -89.78
N ASN A 179 29.06 36.39 -90.44
CA ASN A 179 28.23 35.21 -90.18
C ASN A 179 28.61 34.44 -88.89
N ARG A 180 29.64 34.88 -88.17
CA ARG A 180 30.01 34.34 -86.85
C ARG A 180 29.65 35.29 -85.71
N LEU A 181 29.31 36.55 -86.01
CA LEU A 181 29.06 37.57 -84.99
C LEU A 181 27.87 37.24 -84.11
N ASP A 182 26.83 36.59 -84.65
CA ASP A 182 25.66 36.11 -83.88
C ASP A 182 25.98 35.09 -82.78
N SER A 183 27.25 34.73 -82.58
CA SER A 183 27.71 33.82 -81.52
C SER A 183 28.74 34.48 -80.59
N LEU A 184 28.92 35.80 -80.67
CA LEU A 184 29.80 36.55 -79.81
C LEU A 184 29.14 36.76 -78.43
N VAL A 185 29.82 36.32 -77.38
CA VAL A 185 29.31 36.41 -76.00
C VAL A 185 30.38 37.03 -75.11
N TYR A 186 29.99 38.00 -74.30
CA TYR A 186 30.76 38.48 -73.17
C TYR A 186 30.24 37.85 -71.88
N THR A 187 31.10 37.18 -71.12
CA THR A 187 30.76 36.63 -69.80
C THR A 187 31.51 37.40 -68.72
N PRO A 188 30.84 38.10 -67.79
CA PRO A 188 31.52 38.77 -66.67
C PRO A 188 32.19 37.74 -65.74
N THR A 189 33.21 38.17 -65.00
CA THR A 189 33.83 37.36 -63.93
C THR A 189 32.82 37.18 -62.79
N ASP A 190 32.75 35.99 -62.17
CA ASP A 190 31.86 35.72 -61.03
C ASP A 190 31.92 36.84 -59.97
N GLY A 191 30.76 37.42 -59.64
CA GLY A 191 30.62 38.48 -58.65
C GLY A 191 31.09 39.87 -59.12
N PHE A 192 31.31 40.07 -60.41
CA PHE A 192 31.67 41.39 -60.95
C PHE A 192 30.41 42.22 -61.27
N SER A 193 30.37 43.42 -60.70
CA SER A 193 29.46 44.50 -61.11
C SER A 193 30.25 45.78 -61.36
N GLY A 194 29.94 46.50 -62.43
CA GLY A 194 30.76 47.61 -62.93
C GLY A 194 30.75 47.75 -64.44
N SER A 195 31.67 48.54 -64.99
CA SER A 195 31.79 48.77 -66.44
C SER A 195 33.07 48.11 -66.96
N ASP A 196 32.98 47.38 -68.07
CA ASP A 196 34.07 46.72 -68.80
C ASP A 196 34.02 47.11 -70.29
N SER A 197 35.04 46.81 -71.09
CA SER A 197 35.05 47.24 -72.51
C SER A 197 36.03 46.47 -73.40
N PHE A 198 35.78 46.46 -74.71
CA PHE A 198 36.70 45.95 -75.72
C PHE A 198 36.73 46.87 -76.95
N ASP A 199 37.86 46.89 -77.67
CA ASP A 199 38.03 47.73 -78.86
C ASP A 199 37.95 46.91 -80.15
N TRP A 200 37.42 47.47 -81.23
CA TRP A 200 37.24 46.81 -82.52
C TRP A 200 37.51 47.73 -83.74
N THR A 201 37.72 47.13 -84.91
CA THR A 201 37.82 47.81 -86.23
C THR A 201 36.96 47.04 -87.24
N GLY A 202 36.44 47.69 -88.29
CA GLY A 202 35.67 47.08 -89.38
C GLY A 202 36.39 47.19 -90.73
N SER A 203 36.24 46.19 -91.60
CA SER A 203 36.89 46.12 -92.93
C SER A 203 35.86 46.07 -94.07
N ASP A 204 36.12 46.74 -95.19
CA ASP A 204 35.30 46.67 -96.42
C ASP A 204 35.75 45.56 -97.41
N GLY A 205 36.84 44.86 -97.05
CA GLY A 205 37.49 43.84 -97.88
C GLY A 205 38.71 44.34 -98.67
N THR A 206 38.95 45.65 -98.68
CA THR A 206 40.11 46.32 -99.27
C THR A 206 40.95 47.04 -98.20
N ASP A 207 40.32 47.83 -97.33
CA ASP A 207 40.95 48.60 -96.25
C ASP A 207 40.17 48.44 -94.92
N ASP A 208 40.86 48.69 -93.80
CA ASP A 208 40.31 48.63 -92.43
C ASP A 208 40.00 50.05 -91.91
N SER A 209 38.98 50.18 -91.05
CA SER A 209 38.61 51.42 -90.37
C SER A 209 39.58 51.82 -89.25
N ASP A 210 39.42 53.03 -88.71
CA ASP A 210 39.95 53.39 -87.40
C ASP A 210 39.23 52.58 -86.28
N THR A 211 39.75 52.64 -85.04
CA THR A 211 39.28 51.82 -83.90
C THR A 211 38.12 52.48 -83.15
N ALA A 212 37.10 51.68 -82.78
CA ALA A 212 35.99 52.04 -81.89
C ALA A 212 35.92 51.12 -80.66
N THR A 213 35.19 51.53 -79.63
CA THR A 213 35.06 50.82 -78.35
C THR A 213 33.63 50.33 -78.13
N VAL A 214 33.50 49.10 -77.65
CA VAL A 214 32.27 48.54 -77.09
C VAL A 214 32.36 48.58 -75.57
N THR A 215 31.44 49.30 -74.93
CA THR A 215 31.33 49.35 -73.46
C THR A 215 30.29 48.35 -72.98
N ILE A 216 30.58 47.58 -71.93
CA ILE A 216 29.66 46.66 -71.26
C ILE A 216 29.39 47.13 -69.83
N ASP A 217 28.15 47.46 -69.51
CA ASP A 217 27.75 47.79 -68.14
C ASP A 217 27.08 46.58 -67.45
N VAL A 218 27.65 46.11 -66.34
CA VAL A 218 27.21 44.94 -65.54
C VAL A 218 26.54 45.41 -64.24
N ASN A 219 25.23 45.18 -64.09
CA ASN A 219 24.45 45.63 -62.93
C ASN A 219 24.56 44.66 -61.74
N PRO A 220 24.67 45.13 -60.48
CA PRO A 220 24.67 44.27 -59.29
C PRO A 220 23.29 43.66 -58.99
N VAL A 221 23.26 42.43 -58.47
CA VAL A 221 22.03 41.76 -58.00
C VAL A 221 21.93 41.82 -56.47
N VAL A 222 20.77 42.24 -55.92
CA VAL A 222 20.50 42.26 -54.47
C VAL A 222 19.52 41.13 -54.13
N VAL A 223 19.92 40.20 -53.28
CA VAL A 223 19.01 39.21 -52.66
C VAL A 223 18.29 39.85 -51.46
N VAL A 224 17.00 39.57 -51.31
CA VAL A 224 16.15 40.03 -50.19
C VAL A 224 15.92 38.82 -49.29
N ASN A 225 16.14 38.98 -47.98
CA ASN A 225 15.82 37.96 -46.98
C ASN A 225 14.31 37.91 -46.74
N ASN A 226 13.74 36.71 -46.68
CA ASN A 226 12.36 36.43 -46.33
C ASN A 226 12.35 35.77 -44.95
N PRO A 227 11.67 36.36 -43.95
CA PRO A 227 11.65 35.80 -42.60
C PRO A 227 10.95 34.43 -42.56
N PRO A 228 11.24 33.61 -41.53
CA PRO A 228 10.55 32.34 -41.31
C PRO A 228 9.03 32.50 -41.12
N VAL A 229 8.27 31.46 -41.48
CA VAL A 229 6.81 31.41 -41.32
C VAL A 229 6.36 30.14 -40.60
N GLY A 230 5.45 30.31 -39.65
CA GLY A 230 4.59 29.27 -39.08
C GLY A 230 5.19 28.37 -37.98
N PRO A 231 5.83 28.89 -36.92
CA PRO A 231 6.31 28.04 -35.84
C PRO A 231 5.17 27.49 -34.95
N GLY A 232 5.40 26.33 -34.31
CA GLY A 232 4.54 25.71 -33.29
C GLY A 232 3.81 24.42 -33.73
N ASP A 233 3.46 23.59 -32.74
CA ASP A 233 2.79 22.30 -32.95
C ASP A 233 1.92 21.91 -31.74
N THR A 234 1.13 20.84 -31.86
CA THR A 234 0.43 20.20 -30.73
C THR A 234 1.18 18.95 -30.29
N LEU A 235 1.71 18.98 -29.08
CA LEU A 235 2.50 17.90 -28.49
C LEU A 235 1.68 17.16 -27.44
N ASN A 236 2.01 15.89 -27.21
CA ASN A 236 1.38 15.09 -26.16
C ASN A 236 2.47 14.47 -25.29
N VAL A 237 2.21 14.43 -23.99
CA VAL A 237 3.02 13.73 -22.98
C VAL A 237 2.06 13.04 -22.03
N ASN A 238 2.46 11.95 -21.39
CA ASN A 238 1.70 11.43 -20.26
C ASN A 238 1.95 12.31 -19.04
N GLU A 239 1.03 12.35 -18.07
CA GLU A 239 1.35 12.96 -16.77
C GLU A 239 2.53 12.24 -16.11
N ASP A 240 3.22 12.95 -15.22
CA ASP A 240 4.47 12.56 -14.56
C ASP A 240 5.65 12.19 -15.47
N GLU A 241 5.52 12.39 -16.79
CA GLU A 241 6.60 12.21 -17.75
C GLU A 241 7.15 13.56 -18.24
N VAL A 242 8.44 13.58 -18.54
CA VAL A 242 9.13 14.74 -19.10
C VAL A 242 8.92 14.75 -20.63
N LEU A 243 8.41 15.86 -21.16
CA LEU A 243 8.32 16.11 -22.60
C LEU A 243 9.59 16.81 -23.09
N VAL A 244 10.35 16.15 -23.97
CA VAL A 244 11.49 16.76 -24.67
C VAL A 244 10.99 17.42 -25.96
N ILE A 245 11.24 18.73 -26.12
CA ILE A 245 10.84 19.51 -27.30
C ILE A 245 12.08 19.75 -28.17
N GLY A 246 12.08 19.16 -29.36
CA GLY A 246 13.19 19.23 -30.32
C GLY A 246 12.93 20.21 -31.46
N THR A 247 13.94 20.39 -32.32
CA THR A 247 13.79 21.25 -33.51
C THR A 247 12.76 20.73 -34.51
N ASP A 248 12.51 19.42 -34.54
CA ASP A 248 11.53 18.81 -35.43
C ASP A 248 10.08 19.22 -35.06
N ASP A 249 9.85 19.60 -33.79
CA ASP A 249 8.54 20.03 -33.28
C ASP A 249 8.23 21.49 -33.63
N LEU A 250 9.23 22.32 -33.93
CA LEU A 250 9.04 23.75 -34.21
C LEU A 250 8.18 24.02 -35.45
N ASN A 251 8.07 23.06 -36.38
CA ASN A 251 7.21 23.10 -37.57
C ASN A 251 7.29 24.39 -38.42
N TYR A 252 8.44 25.08 -38.39
CA TYR A 252 8.66 26.32 -39.14
C TYR A 252 9.10 26.04 -40.59
N SER A 253 8.95 27.05 -41.45
CA SER A 253 9.44 27.02 -42.83
C SER A 253 10.08 28.35 -43.21
N ASP A 254 11.06 28.31 -44.11
CA ASP A 254 11.78 29.49 -44.59
C ASP A 254 11.90 29.40 -46.13
N ASP A 255 11.50 30.46 -46.84
CA ASP A 255 11.46 30.49 -48.30
C ASP A 255 12.86 30.61 -48.93
N ASP A 256 13.82 31.20 -48.22
CA ASP A 256 15.21 31.36 -48.65
C ASP A 256 16.10 30.21 -48.15
N THR A 257 15.55 29.31 -47.34
CA THR A 257 16.18 28.13 -46.75
C THR A 257 17.30 28.47 -45.76
N ASP A 258 17.21 29.64 -45.13
CA ASP A 258 18.13 30.03 -44.09
C ASP A 258 17.97 29.13 -42.84
N PRO A 259 19.08 28.76 -42.18
CA PRO A 259 19.05 27.88 -41.02
C PRO A 259 18.47 28.60 -39.79
N LEU A 260 17.75 27.87 -38.94
CA LEU A 260 17.36 28.38 -37.62
C LEU A 260 18.59 28.77 -36.80
N ASP A 261 18.62 29.99 -36.29
CA ASP A 261 19.65 30.49 -35.37
C ASP A 261 19.23 30.28 -33.91
N PHE A 262 18.09 30.86 -33.52
CA PHE A 262 17.52 30.72 -32.17
C PHE A 262 16.00 30.77 -32.17
N VAL A 263 15.42 30.37 -31.04
CA VAL A 263 13.99 30.52 -30.72
C VAL A 263 13.87 31.44 -29.51
N GLU A 264 13.10 32.52 -29.63
CA GLU A 264 12.67 33.37 -28.51
C GLU A 264 11.40 32.79 -27.88
N ILE A 265 11.38 32.68 -26.56
CA ILE A 265 10.20 32.29 -25.80
C ILE A 265 9.39 33.54 -25.52
N ILE A 266 8.22 33.65 -26.14
CA ILE A 266 7.33 34.82 -26.02
C ILE A 266 6.46 34.72 -24.78
N GLN A 267 6.02 33.50 -24.46
CA GLN A 267 5.16 33.22 -23.33
C GLN A 267 5.49 31.83 -22.77
N PRO A 268 5.98 31.72 -21.51
CA PRO A 268 6.12 30.44 -20.83
C PRO A 268 4.73 29.85 -20.50
N PRO A 269 4.66 28.54 -20.21
CA PRO A 269 3.40 27.91 -19.84
C PRO A 269 2.85 28.48 -18.53
N VAL A 270 1.52 28.42 -18.35
CA VAL A 270 0.87 28.81 -17.09
C VAL A 270 0.85 27.65 -16.10
N ASP A 271 0.62 26.45 -16.61
CA ASP A 271 0.55 25.18 -15.88
C ASP A 271 1.70 24.27 -16.35
N GLY A 272 2.33 23.54 -15.43
CA GLY A 272 3.61 22.87 -15.65
C GLY A 272 4.82 23.81 -15.69
N ILE A 273 6.01 23.24 -15.90
CA ILE A 273 7.29 23.96 -15.89
C ILE A 273 8.05 23.70 -17.20
N LEU A 274 8.55 24.77 -17.83
CA LEU A 274 9.44 24.71 -18.98
C LEU A 274 10.86 25.08 -18.52
N TYR A 275 11.86 24.26 -18.80
CA TYR A 275 13.24 24.49 -18.33
C TYR A 275 14.31 23.98 -19.30
N LEU A 276 15.55 24.40 -19.06
CA LEU A 276 16.74 23.90 -19.75
C LEU A 276 17.43 22.79 -18.95
N ASP A 277 17.47 21.59 -19.51
CA ASP A 277 18.29 20.47 -19.05
C ASP A 277 19.75 20.66 -19.55
N GLU A 278 20.60 21.27 -18.72
CA GLU A 278 22.00 21.52 -19.10
C GLU A 278 22.95 20.33 -18.86
N ASP A 279 22.54 19.32 -18.08
CA ASP A 279 23.37 18.17 -17.72
C ASP A 279 23.05 16.89 -18.50
N GLY A 280 21.93 16.90 -19.23
CA GLY A 280 21.49 15.88 -20.17
C GLY A 280 21.14 14.57 -19.49
N ASP A 281 20.70 14.63 -18.23
CA ASP A 281 20.33 13.45 -17.46
C ASP A 281 18.87 13.01 -17.67
N ASN A 282 18.05 13.85 -18.33
CA ASN A 282 16.63 13.63 -18.58
C ASN A 282 15.84 13.27 -17.31
N THR A 283 16.23 13.80 -16.16
CA THR A 283 15.54 13.60 -14.88
C THR A 283 14.82 14.87 -14.42
N TYR A 284 13.93 14.70 -13.44
CA TYR A 284 13.27 15.78 -12.70
C TYR A 284 14.29 16.49 -11.79
N ASP A 285 15.30 17.14 -12.37
CA ASP A 285 16.08 18.18 -11.69
C ASP A 285 15.79 19.47 -12.46
N PRO A 286 14.86 20.31 -11.99
CA PRO A 286 14.51 21.52 -12.71
C PRO A 286 15.78 22.37 -12.81
N GLY A 287 16.35 22.41 -14.01
CA GLY A 287 17.49 23.24 -14.35
C GLY A 287 17.13 24.73 -14.27
N GLU A 288 17.59 25.53 -15.22
CA GLU A 288 17.14 26.92 -15.30
C GLU A 288 15.75 26.96 -15.94
N GLU A 289 14.74 27.40 -15.18
CA GLU A 289 13.39 27.66 -15.72
C GLU A 289 13.48 28.69 -16.85
N ILE A 290 12.81 28.39 -17.96
CA ILE A 290 12.80 29.21 -19.16
C ILE A 290 11.72 30.28 -19.03
N GLU A 291 12.11 31.54 -19.19
CA GLU A 291 11.26 32.69 -18.95
C GLU A 291 10.90 33.44 -20.24
N ALA A 292 9.88 34.29 -20.16
CA ALA A 292 9.50 35.15 -21.28
C ALA A 292 10.66 36.09 -21.67
N GLY A 293 11.06 36.02 -22.95
CA GLY A 293 12.14 36.78 -23.55
C GLY A 293 13.47 36.03 -23.63
N ASP A 294 13.55 34.80 -23.13
CA ASP A 294 14.74 33.97 -23.28
C ASP A 294 14.92 33.52 -24.73
N THR A 295 16.16 33.56 -25.20
CA THR A 295 16.55 33.15 -26.55
C THR A 295 17.39 31.88 -26.48
N ILE A 296 16.87 30.79 -27.02
CA ILE A 296 17.49 29.47 -26.96
C ILE A 296 18.03 29.13 -28.35
N GLY A 297 19.35 28.96 -28.44
CA GLY A 297 20.03 28.63 -29.69
C GLY A 297 19.66 27.25 -30.23
N LYS A 298 19.72 27.07 -31.55
CA LYS A 298 19.39 25.80 -32.22
C LYS A 298 20.11 24.58 -31.63
N ASP A 299 21.35 24.73 -31.17
CA ASP A 299 22.15 23.64 -30.61
C ASP A 299 21.53 23.01 -29.36
N ARG A 300 20.82 23.81 -28.54
CA ARG A 300 20.10 23.33 -27.35
C ARG A 300 18.83 22.56 -27.70
N TRP A 301 18.07 23.03 -28.69
CA TRP A 301 16.91 22.30 -29.22
C TRP A 301 17.32 20.99 -29.91
N ASP A 302 18.43 20.98 -30.66
CA ASP A 302 18.98 19.78 -31.29
C ASP A 302 19.49 18.75 -30.26
N ALA A 303 19.91 19.22 -29.09
CA ALA A 303 20.38 18.38 -27.99
C ALA A 303 19.24 17.78 -27.14
N GLY A 304 18.02 18.32 -27.26
CA GLY A 304 16.89 17.93 -26.41
C GLY A 304 16.92 18.58 -25.03
N ASP A 305 17.62 19.71 -24.90
CA ASP A 305 17.79 20.41 -23.62
C ASP A 305 16.52 21.19 -23.23
N VAL A 306 15.59 21.44 -24.16
CA VAL A 306 14.32 22.14 -23.86
C VAL A 306 13.27 21.11 -23.46
N GLN A 307 12.88 21.14 -22.19
CA GLN A 307 11.99 20.15 -21.60
C GLN A 307 10.82 20.80 -20.87
N PHE A 308 9.65 20.15 -20.96
CA PHE A 308 8.44 20.52 -20.26
C PHE A 308 8.01 19.40 -19.33
N ILE A 309 7.66 19.72 -18.09
CA ILE A 309 7.09 18.78 -17.13
C ILE A 309 5.71 19.29 -16.69
N PRO A 310 4.64 18.48 -16.82
CA PRO A 310 3.35 18.76 -16.21
C PRO A 310 3.45 18.90 -14.68
N GLY A 311 2.45 19.50 -14.04
CA GLY A 311 2.28 19.36 -12.59
C GLY A 311 2.02 17.91 -12.21
N ASP A 312 2.41 17.52 -11.00
CA ASP A 312 2.18 16.18 -10.45
C ASP A 312 0.68 15.84 -10.50
N ASP A 313 0.34 14.66 -11.03
CA ASP A 313 -1.04 14.14 -11.19
C ASP A 313 -1.99 15.08 -11.98
N GLU A 314 -1.46 16.00 -12.80
CA GLU A 314 -2.26 16.93 -13.60
C GLU A 314 -2.31 16.51 -15.08
N ASN A 315 -3.54 16.35 -15.61
CA ASN A 315 -3.79 16.04 -17.02
C ASN A 315 -4.78 16.99 -17.70
N GLY A 316 -4.84 16.93 -19.04
CA GLY A 316 -5.83 17.65 -19.83
C GLY A 316 -5.46 17.95 -21.28
N ASP A 317 -6.49 18.05 -22.12
CA ASP A 317 -6.36 18.57 -23.48
C ASP A 317 -6.08 20.10 -23.44
N GLY A 318 -5.00 20.53 -24.06
CA GLY A 318 -4.55 21.93 -24.03
C GLY A 318 -4.12 22.39 -22.64
N TYR A 319 -3.57 21.48 -21.84
CA TYR A 319 -3.06 21.71 -20.49
C TYR A 319 -2.14 22.93 -20.41
N ALA A 320 -1.18 23.06 -21.34
CA ALA A 320 -0.27 24.20 -21.37
C ALA A 320 -0.10 24.79 -22.78
N GLU A 321 0.14 26.11 -22.85
CA GLU A 321 0.47 26.83 -24.08
C GLU A 321 1.82 27.55 -23.94
N ILE A 322 2.74 27.33 -24.88
CA ILE A 322 4.06 27.97 -24.91
C ILE A 322 4.17 28.81 -26.18
N GLY A 323 4.25 30.13 -26.03
CA GLY A 323 4.43 31.06 -27.15
C GLY A 323 5.89 31.14 -27.58
N ILE A 324 6.17 31.01 -28.88
CA ILE A 324 7.52 31.00 -29.44
C ILE A 324 7.67 31.91 -30.66
N ARG A 325 8.88 32.36 -30.96
CA ARG A 325 9.25 33.03 -32.22
C ARG A 325 10.60 32.52 -32.70
N VAL A 326 10.68 32.04 -33.94
CA VAL A 326 11.93 31.53 -34.53
C VAL A 326 12.66 32.64 -35.30
N ASN A 327 13.98 32.56 -35.39
CA ASN A 327 14.84 33.52 -36.11
C ASN A 327 15.83 32.79 -37.03
N ASP A 328 16.08 33.32 -38.24
CA ASP A 328 16.94 32.73 -39.29
C ASP A 328 18.42 33.25 -39.27
N GLY A 329 18.78 34.02 -38.25
CA GLY A 329 20.05 34.73 -38.11
C GLY A 329 20.05 36.15 -38.68
N THR A 330 19.00 36.54 -39.39
CA THR A 330 18.80 37.88 -39.97
C THR A 330 17.51 38.52 -39.44
N ASP A 331 16.37 37.84 -39.61
CA ASP A 331 15.03 38.32 -39.29
C ASP A 331 14.26 37.32 -38.41
N ASP A 332 13.37 37.87 -37.58
CA ASP A 332 12.42 37.06 -36.81
C ASP A 332 11.26 36.61 -37.69
N ALA A 333 10.62 35.49 -37.31
CA ALA A 333 9.44 35.00 -37.98
C ALA A 333 8.31 36.04 -38.05
N ASP A 334 7.60 36.08 -39.17
CA ASP A 334 6.51 37.03 -39.44
C ASP A 334 5.32 36.89 -38.46
N THR A 335 5.18 35.72 -37.83
CA THR A 335 4.14 35.42 -36.84
C THR A 335 4.68 34.55 -35.72
N ASP A 336 4.32 34.91 -34.48
CA ASP A 336 4.56 34.07 -33.30
C ASP A 336 3.80 32.74 -33.43
N GLY A 337 4.45 31.69 -32.95
CA GLY A 337 3.93 30.33 -32.86
C GLY A 337 3.48 30.00 -31.45
N VAL A 338 2.71 28.92 -31.32
CA VAL A 338 2.29 28.40 -30.02
C VAL A 338 2.44 26.89 -30.04
N PHE A 339 3.15 26.34 -29.05
CA PHE A 339 3.01 24.94 -28.69
C PHE A 339 1.78 24.77 -27.82
N VAL A 340 0.92 23.82 -28.19
CA VAL A 340 -0.18 23.37 -27.33
C VAL A 340 0.20 22.00 -26.80
N ILE A 341 0.34 21.88 -25.48
CA ILE A 341 0.69 20.62 -24.82
C ILE A 341 -0.59 19.99 -24.30
N ASN A 342 -0.88 18.77 -24.74
CA ASN A 342 -1.87 17.92 -24.08
C ASN A 342 -1.15 16.98 -23.13
N VAL A 343 -1.67 16.86 -21.90
CA VAL A 343 -1.18 15.89 -20.93
C VAL A 343 -2.20 14.76 -20.85
N LEU A 344 -1.76 13.55 -21.20
CA LEU A 344 -2.58 12.35 -21.26
C LEU A 344 -2.65 11.73 -19.87
N PRO A 345 -3.87 11.37 -19.38
CA PRO A 345 -4.00 10.76 -18.08
C PRO A 345 -3.39 9.34 -18.06
N VAL A 346 -2.72 9.04 -16.96
CA VAL A 346 -2.30 7.73 -16.46
C VAL A 346 -3.15 7.46 -15.22
N ASN A 347 -3.40 6.19 -14.89
CA ASN A 347 -4.19 5.91 -13.68
C ASN A 347 -3.30 6.10 -12.46
N ASP A 348 -3.74 6.93 -11.52
CA ASP A 348 -3.14 7.13 -10.22
C ASP A 348 -4.02 6.51 -9.12
N PRO A 349 -3.44 6.10 -7.98
CA PRO A 349 -4.24 5.52 -6.91
C PRO A 349 -5.23 6.53 -6.32
N PRO A 350 -6.46 6.10 -5.98
CA PRO A 350 -7.43 6.98 -5.35
C PRO A 350 -6.99 7.41 -3.94
N MET A 351 -7.62 8.48 -3.44
CA MET A 351 -7.45 8.98 -2.07
C MET A 351 -8.77 8.91 -1.30
N ALA A 352 -8.68 8.73 0.02
CA ALA A 352 -9.77 8.88 0.96
C ALA A 352 -9.34 9.75 2.14
N SER A 353 -10.27 10.01 3.07
CA SER A 353 -9.99 10.81 4.27
C SER A 353 -10.64 10.21 5.50
N ASP A 354 -9.98 10.39 6.65
CA ASP A 354 -10.57 10.06 7.93
C ASP A 354 -11.81 10.91 8.19
N ASN A 355 -12.81 10.33 8.85
CA ASN A 355 -14.02 11.03 9.20
C ASN A 355 -14.50 10.64 10.60
N THR A 356 -15.26 11.52 11.24
CA THR A 356 -15.87 11.25 12.55
C THR A 356 -17.37 11.41 12.45
N LEU A 357 -18.09 10.32 12.62
CA LEU A 357 -19.54 10.26 12.59
C LEU A 357 -20.11 10.24 14.01
N THR A 358 -21.38 10.57 14.15
CA THR A 358 -22.06 10.57 15.45
C THR A 358 -23.47 10.05 15.31
N VAL A 359 -23.84 9.16 16.22
CA VAL A 359 -25.17 8.55 16.33
C VAL A 359 -25.62 8.58 17.78
N ALA A 360 -26.92 8.48 18.03
CA ALA A 360 -27.41 8.21 19.38
C ALA A 360 -27.19 6.73 19.70
N GLU A 361 -27.09 6.35 20.97
CA GLU A 361 -27.16 4.93 21.32
C GLU A 361 -28.51 4.32 20.92
N ASP A 362 -28.54 3.00 20.83
CA ASP A 362 -29.65 2.20 20.31
C ASP A 362 -30.15 2.56 18.90
N SER A 363 -29.35 3.33 18.16
CA SER A 363 -29.69 3.79 16.83
C SER A 363 -28.67 3.33 15.81
N ILE A 364 -29.15 2.87 14.66
CA ILE A 364 -28.29 2.46 13.55
C ILE A 364 -27.72 3.70 12.86
N LEU A 365 -26.41 3.72 12.69
CA LEU A 365 -25.67 4.67 11.87
C LEU A 365 -25.44 4.11 10.47
N THR A 366 -26.03 4.75 9.46
CA THR A 366 -25.72 4.44 8.06
C THR A 366 -24.46 5.16 7.61
N ILE A 367 -23.56 4.42 6.96
CA ILE A 367 -22.32 4.94 6.39
C ILE A 367 -22.48 4.99 4.86
N THR A 368 -22.24 6.16 4.28
CA THR A 368 -22.42 6.44 2.86
C THR A 368 -21.10 6.76 2.19
N THR A 369 -21.10 6.84 0.86
CA THR A 369 -19.90 7.18 0.07
C THR A 369 -19.41 8.61 0.34
N ASP A 370 -20.30 9.52 0.69
CA ASP A 370 -19.96 10.89 1.10
C ASP A 370 -19.13 10.92 2.40
N ASP A 371 -19.26 9.90 3.25
CA ASP A 371 -18.56 9.82 4.54
C ASP A 371 -17.10 9.38 4.40
N LEU A 372 -16.71 8.83 3.24
CA LEU A 372 -15.37 8.29 2.99
C LEU A 372 -14.35 9.34 2.53
N GLY A 373 -14.82 10.53 2.14
CA GLY A 373 -13.96 11.58 1.59
C GLY A 373 -13.21 11.15 0.33
N TYR A 374 -13.81 10.28 -0.50
CA TYR A 374 -13.19 9.75 -1.72
C TYR A 374 -12.90 10.86 -2.75
N SER A 375 -11.69 10.82 -3.30
CA SER A 375 -11.28 11.62 -4.46
C SER A 375 -10.25 10.88 -5.29
N ASP A 376 -10.20 11.19 -6.57
CA ASP A 376 -9.33 10.53 -7.53
C ASP A 376 -8.79 11.59 -8.51
N PRO A 377 -7.48 11.64 -8.83
CA PRO A 377 -6.91 12.74 -9.63
C PRO A 377 -7.46 12.77 -11.06
N GLU A 378 -7.72 11.61 -11.67
CA GLU A 378 -8.34 11.49 -13.00
C GLU A 378 -9.87 11.58 -12.95
N GLY A 379 -10.43 11.50 -11.74
CA GLY A 379 -11.87 11.54 -11.51
C GLY A 379 -12.54 10.20 -11.82
N ASP A 380 -11.81 9.10 -11.70
CA ASP A 380 -12.40 7.77 -11.73
C ASP A 380 -13.36 7.58 -10.54
N ALA A 381 -14.31 6.65 -10.70
CA ALA A 381 -15.39 6.48 -9.76
C ALA A 381 -15.06 5.37 -8.75
N LEU A 382 -15.34 5.62 -7.48
CA LEU A 382 -15.26 4.59 -6.44
C LEU A 382 -16.05 3.33 -6.83
N VAL A 383 -15.38 2.17 -6.79
CA VAL A 383 -15.97 0.87 -7.12
C VAL A 383 -16.35 0.11 -5.86
N HIS A 384 -15.43 0.01 -4.89
CA HIS A 384 -15.68 -0.63 -3.60
C HIS A 384 -14.75 -0.07 -2.53
N VAL A 385 -15.10 -0.32 -1.27
CA VAL A 385 -14.19 -0.18 -0.12
C VAL A 385 -13.85 -1.55 0.43
N THR A 386 -12.64 -1.72 0.92
CA THR A 386 -12.21 -2.87 1.71
C THR A 386 -12.16 -2.45 3.18
N ILE A 387 -12.68 -3.29 4.07
CA ILE A 387 -12.66 -3.03 5.51
C ILE A 387 -11.39 -3.64 6.10
N GLU A 388 -10.48 -2.82 6.61
CA GLU A 388 -9.13 -3.23 7.05
C GLU A 388 -9.05 -3.46 8.56
N SER A 389 -9.94 -2.86 9.33
CA SER A 389 -10.15 -3.16 10.75
C SER A 389 -11.63 -3.06 11.12
N LEU A 390 -12.02 -3.51 12.31
CA LEU A 390 -13.40 -3.44 12.81
C LEU A 390 -13.45 -2.62 14.10
N PRO A 391 -14.60 -2.03 14.44
CA PRO A 391 -14.82 -1.43 15.75
C PRO A 391 -14.57 -2.43 16.87
N THR A 392 -14.06 -1.95 18.02
CA THR A 392 -13.92 -2.76 19.24
C THR A 392 -15.26 -3.01 19.90
N ASP A 393 -16.13 -2.00 19.84
CA ASP A 393 -17.44 -1.93 20.48
C ASP A 393 -18.47 -1.58 19.39
N GLY A 394 -19.65 -2.20 19.48
CA GLY A 394 -20.67 -2.21 18.44
C GLY A 394 -20.32 -3.08 17.23
N THR A 395 -21.30 -3.22 16.32
CA THR A 395 -21.22 -4.11 15.15
C THR A 395 -21.33 -3.34 13.85
N LEU A 396 -20.37 -3.55 12.94
CA LEU A 396 -20.45 -3.13 11.54
C LEU A 396 -21.08 -4.26 10.70
N PHE A 397 -22.11 -3.95 9.92
CA PHE A 397 -22.87 -4.95 9.17
C PHE A 397 -23.36 -4.44 7.81
N LEU A 398 -23.73 -5.38 6.93
CA LEU A 398 -24.34 -5.12 5.64
C LEU A 398 -25.81 -5.57 5.64
N ASP A 399 -26.74 -4.63 5.77
CA ASP A 399 -28.18 -4.86 5.65
C ASP A 399 -28.54 -5.11 4.16
N LEU A 400 -28.31 -6.33 3.69
CA LEU A 400 -28.58 -6.71 2.30
C LEU A 400 -30.07 -7.00 2.06
N ASN A 401 -30.84 -7.21 3.13
CA ASN A 401 -32.26 -7.53 3.06
C ASN A 401 -33.12 -6.24 2.99
N VAL A 402 -32.54 -5.11 3.41
CA VAL A 402 -33.07 -3.73 3.43
C VAL A 402 -34.30 -3.58 4.34
N ASP A 403 -34.31 -4.23 5.49
CA ASP A 403 -35.35 -4.07 6.51
C ASP A 403 -34.96 -3.07 7.62
N GLY A 404 -33.70 -2.63 7.65
CA GLY A 404 -33.19 -1.65 8.59
C GLY A 404 -32.96 -2.21 10.00
N ASP A 405 -32.81 -3.53 10.13
CA ASP A 405 -32.33 -4.18 11.35
C ASP A 405 -31.02 -4.95 11.11
N PHE A 406 -30.42 -5.41 12.21
CA PHE A 406 -29.23 -6.26 12.15
C PHE A 406 -29.66 -7.73 12.32
N ASP A 407 -29.43 -8.52 11.27
CA ASP A 407 -29.66 -9.97 11.27
C ASP A 407 -28.35 -10.76 11.47
N ALA A 408 -28.44 -11.89 12.19
CA ALA A 408 -27.30 -12.80 12.35
C ALA A 408 -26.80 -13.34 11.00
N GLY A 409 -25.52 -13.13 10.70
CA GLY A 409 -24.88 -13.48 9.43
C GLY A 409 -24.66 -12.30 8.47
N GLU A 410 -25.07 -11.08 8.85
CA GLU A 410 -24.81 -9.83 8.11
C GLU A 410 -23.56 -9.08 8.58
N GLU A 411 -22.85 -9.62 9.58
CA GLU A 411 -21.64 -9.03 10.13
C GLU A 411 -20.56 -8.87 9.07
N VAL A 412 -19.91 -7.70 9.04
CA VAL A 412 -18.76 -7.43 8.19
C VAL A 412 -17.50 -8.00 8.85
N ALA A 413 -16.64 -8.64 8.06
CA ALA A 413 -15.34 -9.12 8.50
C ALA A 413 -14.18 -8.29 7.93
N VAL A 414 -13.03 -8.31 8.62
CA VAL A 414 -11.79 -7.73 8.10
C VAL A 414 -11.40 -8.39 6.77
N GLY A 415 -11.13 -7.58 5.77
CA GLY A 415 -10.83 -7.95 4.40
C GLY A 415 -12.06 -8.05 3.49
N ASP A 416 -13.28 -7.84 4.00
CA ASP A 416 -14.47 -7.83 3.17
C ASP A 416 -14.51 -6.57 2.29
N THR A 417 -15.00 -6.77 1.06
CA THR A 417 -15.20 -5.70 0.09
C THR A 417 -16.68 -5.29 0.05
N VAL A 418 -16.96 -4.02 0.37
CA VAL A 418 -18.29 -3.41 0.22
C VAL A 418 -18.34 -2.66 -1.10
N VAL A 419 -19.16 -3.14 -2.03
CA VAL A 419 -19.31 -2.49 -3.34
C VAL A 419 -20.11 -1.20 -3.21
N VAL A 420 -19.77 -0.19 -4.03
CA VAL A 420 -20.39 1.15 -3.96
C VAL A 420 -21.91 1.10 -4.08
N VAL A 421 -22.44 0.12 -4.82
CA VAL A 421 -23.89 -0.06 -4.98
C VAL A 421 -24.58 -0.41 -3.66
N ASP A 422 -23.93 -1.16 -2.77
CA ASP A 422 -24.51 -1.50 -1.47
C ASP A 422 -24.54 -0.26 -0.56
N MET A 423 -23.50 0.59 -0.62
CA MET A 423 -23.46 1.86 0.10
C MET A 423 -24.47 2.88 -0.45
N ASP A 424 -24.66 2.94 -1.77
CA ASP A 424 -25.68 3.77 -2.42
C ASP A 424 -27.12 3.33 -2.06
N PHE A 425 -27.28 2.07 -1.64
CA PHE A 425 -28.53 1.54 -1.08
C PHE A 425 -28.64 1.69 0.44
N ASN A 426 -27.65 2.31 1.10
CA ASN A 426 -27.57 2.49 2.54
C ASN A 426 -27.44 1.17 3.33
N ASN A 427 -26.79 0.17 2.74
CA ASN A 427 -26.68 -1.14 3.35
C ASN A 427 -25.51 -1.24 4.34
N LEU A 428 -24.47 -0.42 4.22
CA LEU A 428 -23.37 -0.40 5.19
C LEU A 428 -23.79 0.39 6.44
N ASN A 429 -23.90 -0.31 7.56
CA ASN A 429 -24.43 0.24 8.79
C ASN A 429 -23.58 -0.15 9.99
N PHE A 430 -23.63 0.68 11.03
CA PHE A 430 -23.05 0.42 12.34
C PHE A 430 -24.16 0.48 13.40
N LEU A 431 -24.18 -0.49 14.30
CA LEU A 431 -25.07 -0.56 15.45
C LEU A 431 -24.21 -0.56 16.72
N PRO A 432 -24.31 0.47 17.58
CA PRO A 432 -23.70 0.44 18.92
C PRO A 432 -24.19 -0.76 19.73
N ASP A 433 -23.39 -1.20 20.71
CA ASP A 433 -23.88 -2.16 21.70
C ASP A 433 -25.01 -1.51 22.53
N PRO A 434 -26.02 -2.27 23.00
CA PRO A 434 -27.15 -1.72 23.72
C PRO A 434 -26.73 -0.94 24.96
N ASP A 435 -27.36 0.21 25.19
CA ASP A 435 -27.15 1.06 26.38
C ASP A 435 -25.69 1.54 26.56
N GLU A 436 -24.85 1.45 25.52
CA GLU A 436 -23.46 1.92 25.56
C GLU A 436 -23.24 3.19 24.73
N ASN A 437 -22.56 4.18 25.33
CA ASN A 437 -22.20 5.44 24.68
C ASN A 437 -20.74 5.86 24.91
N GLY A 438 -20.24 6.80 24.09
CA GLY A 438 -18.85 7.22 24.17
C GLY A 438 -18.37 8.16 23.05
N SER A 439 -17.29 8.89 23.30
CA SER A 439 -16.63 9.75 22.30
C SER A 439 -15.11 9.77 22.53
N PRO A 440 -14.32 8.98 21.77
CA PRO A 440 -14.75 8.02 20.73
C PRO A 440 -15.41 6.77 21.35
N PHE A 441 -16.37 6.16 20.62
CA PHE A 441 -16.99 4.89 20.98
C PHE A 441 -16.26 3.73 20.30
N GLY A 442 -16.23 3.73 18.97
CA GLY A 442 -15.53 2.73 18.16
C GLY A 442 -14.95 3.35 16.90
N SER A 443 -14.12 2.59 16.19
CA SER A 443 -13.57 3.02 14.90
C SER A 443 -13.21 1.84 14.01
N PHE A 444 -13.29 2.02 12.71
CA PHE A 444 -12.82 1.02 11.74
C PHE A 444 -12.01 1.69 10.63
N ASP A 445 -11.04 0.95 10.11
CA ASP A 445 -10.21 1.37 8.99
C ASP A 445 -10.73 0.80 7.68
N PHE A 446 -10.60 1.56 6.61
CA PHE A 446 -11.04 1.19 5.27
C PHE A 446 -10.03 1.66 4.20
N ASN A 447 -10.05 0.98 3.06
CA ASN A 447 -9.28 1.32 1.86
C ASN A 447 -10.22 1.43 0.64
N VAL A 448 -10.04 2.42 -0.22
CA VAL A 448 -10.89 2.68 -1.40
C VAL A 448 -10.26 2.13 -2.68
N PHE A 449 -11.08 1.67 -3.62
CA PHE A 449 -10.64 1.13 -4.92
C PHE A 449 -11.45 1.73 -6.07
N ASP A 450 -10.76 2.21 -7.12
CA ASP A 450 -11.33 2.93 -8.28
C ASP A 450 -11.70 2.00 -9.46
N GLY A 451 -11.31 0.72 -9.41
CA GLY A 451 -11.46 -0.24 -10.52
C GLY A 451 -10.14 -0.73 -11.11
N THR A 452 -9.06 0.02 -10.93
CA THR A 452 -7.71 -0.26 -11.39
C THR A 452 -6.76 -0.45 -10.20
N ASP A 453 -6.69 0.53 -9.30
CA ASP A 453 -5.77 0.61 -8.18
C ASP A 453 -6.49 0.94 -6.86
N ALA A 454 -5.85 0.53 -5.76
CA ALA A 454 -6.33 0.78 -4.40
C ALA A 454 -5.58 1.97 -3.81
N ALA A 455 -6.21 2.70 -2.87
CA ALA A 455 -5.55 3.77 -2.15
C ALA A 455 -4.28 3.26 -1.46
N THR A 456 -3.26 4.12 -1.42
CA THR A 456 -1.93 3.74 -0.91
C THR A 456 -1.88 3.57 0.61
N GLU A 457 -2.79 4.21 1.34
CA GLU A 457 -2.91 4.18 2.79
C GLU A 457 -4.37 3.93 3.18
N ASP A 458 -4.58 3.38 4.36
CA ASP A 458 -5.90 3.16 4.93
C ASP A 458 -6.39 4.42 5.66
N ASN A 459 -7.70 4.61 5.73
CA ASN A 459 -8.36 5.72 6.41
C ASN A 459 -9.32 5.24 7.49
N THR A 460 -9.56 6.06 8.50
CA THR A 460 -10.35 5.68 9.67
C THR A 460 -11.71 6.39 9.71
N ILE A 461 -12.79 5.64 9.87
CA ILE A 461 -14.07 6.18 10.37
C ILE A 461 -14.09 6.02 11.89
N THR A 462 -14.10 7.14 12.60
CA THR A 462 -14.35 7.18 14.05
C THR A 462 -15.83 7.40 14.31
N ILE A 463 -16.41 6.67 15.26
CA ILE A 463 -17.83 6.75 15.61
C ILE A 463 -17.92 7.25 17.05
N ASN A 464 -18.70 8.31 17.25
CA ASN A 464 -19.14 8.74 18.57
C ASN A 464 -20.59 8.29 18.76
N VAL A 465 -20.91 7.82 19.96
CA VAL A 465 -22.27 7.47 20.35
C VAL A 465 -22.69 8.41 21.47
N THR A 466 -23.79 9.13 21.28
CA THR A 466 -24.31 10.08 22.27
C THR A 466 -25.36 9.41 23.16
N PRO A 467 -25.32 9.64 24.48
CA PRO A 467 -26.27 9.05 25.41
C PRO A 467 -27.71 9.49 25.15
N VAL A 468 -28.64 8.60 25.45
CA VAL A 468 -30.09 8.69 25.44
C VAL A 468 -30.58 7.98 26.68
N ASN A 469 -31.15 8.75 27.62
CA ASN A 469 -31.69 8.26 28.89
C ASN A 469 -32.32 6.87 28.82
N ASP A 470 -31.64 5.91 29.44
CA ASP A 470 -32.06 4.57 29.73
C ASP A 470 -32.76 4.51 31.09
N LYS A 471 -33.37 3.37 31.40
CA LYS A 471 -33.96 3.18 32.72
C LYS A 471 -32.92 2.68 33.69
N PRO A 472 -32.93 3.16 34.95
CA PRO A 472 -32.09 2.59 35.97
C PRO A 472 -32.52 1.17 36.35
N ALA A 473 -31.64 0.47 37.05
CA ALA A 473 -31.88 -0.78 37.74
C ALA A 473 -31.65 -0.58 39.25
N VAL A 474 -32.43 -1.31 40.06
CA VAL A 474 -32.29 -1.33 41.51
C VAL A 474 -32.11 -2.76 42.01
N GLU A 475 -31.33 -2.94 43.07
CA GLU A 475 -31.05 -4.24 43.69
C GLU A 475 -31.61 -4.34 45.12
N ASP A 476 -31.82 -5.58 45.57
CA ASP A 476 -32.28 -5.85 46.93
C ASP A 476 -31.23 -5.41 47.95
N ILE A 477 -31.69 -4.85 49.07
CA ILE A 477 -30.84 -4.39 50.17
C ILE A 477 -31.12 -5.27 51.38
N VAL A 478 -30.09 -5.75 52.06
CA VAL A 478 -30.22 -6.54 53.29
C VAL A 478 -29.80 -5.70 54.48
N PHE A 479 -30.65 -5.71 55.50
CA PHE A 479 -30.45 -5.02 56.77
C PHE A 479 -30.64 -5.99 57.93
N ASP A 480 -30.04 -5.61 59.05
CA ASP A 480 -30.04 -6.37 60.27
C ASP A 480 -30.20 -5.42 61.47
N VAL A 481 -31.01 -5.80 62.45
CA VAL A 481 -31.28 -5.00 63.65
C VAL A 481 -31.78 -5.88 64.77
N ASP A 482 -31.38 -5.59 66.00
CA ASP A 482 -31.85 -6.36 67.15
C ASP A 482 -33.25 -5.95 67.59
N ALA A 483 -33.98 -6.88 68.18
CA ALA A 483 -35.33 -6.64 68.65
C ALA A 483 -35.35 -5.50 69.69
N GLY A 484 -36.20 -4.49 69.44
CA GLY A 484 -36.33 -3.32 70.32
C GLY A 484 -35.45 -2.13 69.93
N ASP A 485 -34.47 -2.33 69.04
CA ASP A 485 -33.63 -1.28 68.48
C ASP A 485 -34.25 -0.63 67.24
N THR A 486 -33.64 0.48 66.78
CA THR A 486 -34.11 1.24 65.61
C THR A 486 -33.04 1.22 64.55
N LEU A 487 -33.37 0.70 63.37
CA LEU A 487 -32.51 0.69 62.21
C LEU A 487 -32.53 2.07 61.55
N HIS A 488 -31.35 2.64 61.33
CA HIS A 488 -31.16 3.88 60.57
C HIS A 488 -30.74 3.53 59.15
N LEU A 489 -31.60 3.85 58.18
CA LEU A 489 -31.25 3.70 56.77
C LEU A 489 -30.42 4.90 56.34
N THR A 490 -29.46 4.65 55.46
CA THR A 490 -28.58 5.63 54.87
C THR A 490 -28.94 5.82 53.41
N LYS A 491 -28.61 6.98 52.85
CA LYS A 491 -28.72 7.17 51.39
C LYS A 491 -27.80 6.20 50.65
N GLU A 492 -26.65 5.82 51.22
CA GLU A 492 -25.70 4.89 50.63
C GLU A 492 -26.33 3.53 50.38
N ASP A 493 -27.20 3.06 51.28
CA ASP A 493 -27.96 1.81 51.10
C ASP A 493 -28.73 1.78 49.78
N PHE A 494 -29.25 2.92 49.34
CA PHE A 494 -30.00 3.03 48.08
C PHE A 494 -29.09 3.38 46.90
N THR A 495 -28.11 4.27 47.07
CA THR A 495 -27.24 4.68 45.96
C THR A 495 -26.26 3.60 45.55
N ASP A 496 -25.82 2.74 46.48
CA ASP A 496 -24.91 1.64 46.18
C ASP A 496 -25.65 0.46 45.49
N ASN A 497 -26.98 0.43 45.60
CA ASN A 497 -27.88 -0.55 44.99
C ASN A 497 -28.76 0.07 43.88
N PHE A 498 -28.29 1.16 43.28
CA PHE A 498 -28.89 1.82 42.13
C PHE A 498 -27.82 1.95 41.05
N ASP A 499 -28.09 1.37 39.88
CA ASP A 499 -27.22 1.45 38.72
C ASP A 499 -28.00 2.00 37.53
N ASP A 500 -27.38 2.86 36.75
CA ASP A 500 -27.99 3.50 35.60
C ASP A 500 -27.03 3.42 34.41
N PRO A 501 -27.43 2.86 33.25
CA PRO A 501 -26.54 2.70 32.10
C PRO A 501 -25.90 4.01 31.61
N ASP A 502 -26.58 5.15 31.75
CA ASP A 502 -26.03 6.47 31.39
C ASP A 502 -25.08 7.06 32.45
N GLY A 503 -25.01 6.43 33.62
CA GLY A 503 -24.31 6.94 34.80
C GLY A 503 -25.04 8.11 35.46
N ASP A 504 -26.34 8.27 35.21
CA ASP A 504 -27.16 9.20 35.96
C ASP A 504 -27.29 8.73 37.43
N THR A 505 -27.37 9.69 38.35
CA THR A 505 -27.37 9.38 39.79
C THR A 505 -28.79 9.32 40.32
N LEU A 506 -29.05 8.44 41.29
CA LEU A 506 -30.32 8.39 42.03
C LEU A 506 -30.78 9.79 42.51
N VAL A 507 -31.99 10.17 42.15
CA VAL A 507 -32.64 11.43 42.49
C VAL A 507 -33.70 11.26 43.58
N GLU A 508 -34.52 10.21 43.49
CA GLU A 508 -35.58 9.91 44.45
C GLU A 508 -35.93 8.42 44.50
N VAL A 509 -36.44 7.98 45.66
CA VAL A 509 -36.93 6.62 45.91
C VAL A 509 -38.44 6.64 46.12
N GLU A 510 -39.16 5.70 45.53
CA GLU A 510 -40.57 5.43 45.83
C GLU A 510 -40.69 4.15 46.67
N ILE A 511 -41.48 4.17 47.74
CA ILE A 511 -41.84 2.94 48.47
C ILE A 511 -42.98 2.26 47.70
N THR A 512 -42.75 1.07 47.15
CA THR A 512 -43.69 0.37 46.28
C THR A 512 -44.42 -0.78 47.01
N GLY A 513 -43.91 -1.24 48.15
CA GLY A 513 -44.47 -2.32 48.96
C GLY A 513 -44.01 -2.33 50.42
N GLY A 514 -44.65 -3.15 51.27
CA GLY A 514 -44.42 -3.13 52.74
C GLY A 514 -44.78 -1.79 53.41
N PRO A 515 -44.16 -1.41 54.55
CA PRO A 515 -43.26 -2.23 55.36
C PRO A 515 -44.00 -3.32 56.17
N ASP A 516 -43.43 -4.53 56.20
CA ASP A 516 -43.85 -5.64 57.04
C ASP A 516 -42.83 -5.85 58.18
N GLY A 517 -43.26 -6.37 59.33
CA GLY A 517 -42.40 -6.54 60.53
C GLY A 517 -42.17 -5.27 61.35
N GLY A 518 -42.40 -4.08 60.79
CA GLY A 518 -42.21 -2.80 61.50
C GLY A 518 -42.86 -1.62 60.80
N VAL A 519 -42.34 -0.41 61.08
CA VAL A 519 -42.77 0.84 60.45
C VAL A 519 -41.58 1.68 60.01
N LEU A 520 -41.65 2.18 58.77
CA LEU A 520 -40.72 3.20 58.27
C LEU A 520 -41.20 4.60 58.66
N ILE A 521 -40.29 5.44 59.16
CA ILE A 521 -40.57 6.78 59.64
C ILE A 521 -39.58 7.75 59.01
N LEU A 522 -40.08 8.88 58.49
CA LEU A 522 -39.30 10.01 58.01
C LEU A 522 -39.75 11.28 58.75
N ASP A 523 -38.84 11.99 59.41
CA ASP A 523 -39.15 13.19 60.22
C ASP A 523 -40.24 13.01 61.30
N GLY A 524 -40.49 11.76 61.72
CA GLY A 524 -41.55 11.43 62.67
C GLY A 524 -42.93 11.15 62.04
N ASP A 525 -43.05 11.20 60.71
CA ASP A 525 -44.23 10.76 59.97
C ASP A 525 -43.99 9.35 59.39
N THR A 526 -44.99 8.47 59.47
CA THR A 526 -44.91 7.10 58.94
C THR A 526 -45.00 7.12 57.41
N LEU A 527 -44.07 6.44 56.74
CA LEU A 527 -44.08 6.23 55.29
C LEU A 527 -45.08 5.14 54.89
N SER A 528 -45.59 5.21 53.67
CA SER A 528 -46.57 4.28 53.09
C SER A 528 -46.29 4.06 51.61
N VAL A 529 -46.84 2.98 51.05
CA VAL A 529 -46.76 2.69 49.62
C VAL A 529 -47.23 3.89 48.77
N GLY A 530 -46.40 4.30 47.83
CA GLY A 530 -46.55 5.45 46.94
C GLY A 530 -45.94 6.75 47.47
N ASP A 531 -45.29 6.74 48.63
CA ASP A 531 -44.52 7.88 49.11
C ASP A 531 -43.18 7.97 48.36
N ILE A 532 -42.83 9.18 47.93
CA ILE A 532 -41.61 9.49 47.19
C ILE A 532 -40.68 10.29 48.11
N ILE A 533 -39.46 9.81 48.26
CA ILE A 533 -38.42 10.35 49.13
C ILE A 533 -37.25 10.84 48.27
N PRO A 534 -36.99 12.15 48.23
CA PRO A 534 -35.79 12.69 47.56
C PRO A 534 -34.50 12.14 48.16
N VAL A 535 -33.48 11.93 47.34
CA VAL A 535 -32.19 11.35 47.76
C VAL A 535 -31.53 12.07 48.94
N ASP A 536 -31.74 13.39 49.07
CA ASP A 536 -31.20 14.20 50.17
C ASP A 536 -31.94 14.02 51.51
N ARG A 537 -32.97 13.19 51.54
CA ARG A 537 -33.79 12.84 52.72
C ARG A 537 -33.67 11.39 53.15
N LEU A 538 -32.96 10.53 52.39
CA LEU A 538 -32.88 9.09 52.68
C LEU A 538 -32.17 8.80 54.02
N ASP A 539 -31.15 9.57 54.38
CA ASP A 539 -30.44 9.46 55.67
C ASP A 539 -31.32 9.71 56.92
N ASP A 540 -32.53 10.23 56.73
CA ASP A 540 -33.46 10.52 57.82
C ASP A 540 -34.54 9.43 58.00
N ILE A 541 -34.50 8.37 57.19
CA ILE A 541 -35.42 7.25 57.31
C ILE A 541 -34.95 6.34 58.45
N ILE A 542 -35.88 6.01 59.34
CA ILE A 542 -35.66 4.98 60.35
C ILE A 542 -36.71 3.88 60.19
N PHE A 543 -36.30 2.65 60.42
CA PHE A 543 -37.19 1.51 60.60
C PHE A 543 -37.28 1.17 62.09
N VAL A 544 -38.50 1.07 62.59
CA VAL A 544 -38.78 0.65 63.97
C VAL A 544 -39.51 -0.70 63.90
N PRO A 545 -38.90 -1.79 64.38
CA PRO A 545 -39.55 -3.09 64.50
C PRO A 545 -40.86 -3.00 65.30
N THR A 546 -41.82 -3.85 64.98
CA THR A 546 -43.02 -3.99 65.81
C THR A 546 -42.63 -4.64 67.14
N ASP A 547 -43.13 -4.13 68.28
CA ASP A 547 -42.88 -4.74 69.59
C ASP A 547 -43.09 -6.28 69.56
N GLY A 548 -42.04 -7.05 69.87
CA GLY A 548 -42.04 -8.52 69.90
C GLY A 548 -42.12 -9.20 68.52
N PHE A 549 -41.66 -8.54 67.46
CA PHE A 549 -41.45 -9.15 66.17
C PHE A 549 -39.98 -9.56 66.02
N GLU A 550 -39.74 -10.86 65.85
CA GLU A 550 -38.47 -11.45 65.43
C GLU A 550 -38.64 -12.09 64.04
N GLY A 551 -37.55 -12.14 63.28
CA GLY A 551 -37.48 -12.72 61.94
C GLY A 551 -37.49 -11.70 60.81
N THR A 552 -37.78 -12.16 59.59
CA THR A 552 -37.60 -11.35 58.37
C THR A 552 -38.84 -10.50 58.03
N GLY A 553 -38.64 -9.18 58.06
CA GLY A 553 -39.56 -8.15 57.57
C GLY A 553 -39.02 -7.46 56.32
N GLY A 554 -39.48 -6.24 56.05
CA GLY A 554 -38.92 -5.41 54.98
C GLY A 554 -39.93 -4.55 54.22
N PHE A 555 -39.48 -3.92 53.15
CA PHE A 555 -40.28 -3.05 52.28
C PHE A 555 -39.82 -3.18 50.82
N ASP A 556 -40.70 -2.90 49.86
CA ASP A 556 -40.30 -2.83 48.45
C ASP A 556 -40.08 -1.36 48.07
N TRP A 557 -39.06 -1.11 47.25
CA TRP A 557 -38.64 0.21 46.81
C TRP A 557 -38.30 0.24 45.32
N ASN A 558 -38.34 1.43 44.74
CA ASN A 558 -37.90 1.69 43.37
C ASN A 558 -37.14 3.03 43.33
N GLY A 559 -36.14 3.14 42.46
CA GLY A 559 -35.29 4.32 42.31
C GLY A 559 -35.51 5.04 40.97
N SER A 560 -35.35 6.36 40.97
CA SER A 560 -35.40 7.19 39.76
C SER A 560 -34.12 8.02 39.59
N ASP A 561 -33.66 8.11 38.35
CA ASP A 561 -32.60 9.01 37.85
C ASP A 561 -33.08 10.48 37.69
N GLY A 562 -34.37 10.75 37.93
CA GLY A 562 -35.04 12.04 37.74
C GLY A 562 -35.78 12.19 36.41
N SER A 563 -35.61 11.25 35.47
CA SER A 563 -36.30 11.14 34.20
C SER A 563 -37.33 9.98 34.22
N GLU A 564 -36.88 8.78 34.58
CA GLU A 564 -37.67 7.56 34.66
C GLU A 564 -37.38 6.78 35.97
N TYR A 565 -38.22 5.80 36.27
CA TYR A 565 -38.00 4.85 37.37
C TYR A 565 -37.49 3.53 36.82
N ALA A 566 -36.83 2.73 37.65
CA ALA A 566 -36.44 1.38 37.28
C ALA A 566 -37.66 0.53 36.87
N GLU A 567 -37.46 -0.38 35.92
CA GLU A 567 -38.55 -1.21 35.40
C GLU A 567 -39.09 -2.18 36.45
N ASP A 568 -38.20 -2.75 37.27
CA ASP A 568 -38.51 -3.69 38.34
C ASP A 568 -38.26 -3.04 39.70
N ASP A 569 -39.09 -3.38 40.69
CA ASP A 569 -38.92 -2.97 42.08
C ASP A 569 -37.90 -3.90 42.78
N ALA A 570 -37.16 -3.36 43.75
CA ALA A 570 -36.27 -4.09 44.64
C ALA A 570 -36.82 -4.15 46.07
N ARG A 571 -36.25 -5.01 46.91
CA ARG A 571 -36.68 -5.23 48.29
C ARG A 571 -35.60 -4.86 49.30
N GLY A 572 -35.97 -4.07 50.31
CA GLY A 572 -35.20 -3.89 51.53
C GLY A 572 -35.60 -4.97 52.53
N ASP A 573 -34.86 -6.07 52.55
CA ASP A 573 -35.02 -7.18 53.50
C ASP A 573 -34.42 -6.79 54.85
N ILE A 574 -35.21 -6.89 55.92
CA ILE A 574 -34.77 -6.54 57.27
C ILE A 574 -34.94 -7.77 58.14
N THR A 575 -33.82 -8.29 58.66
CA THR A 575 -33.83 -9.31 59.72
C THR A 575 -33.88 -8.59 61.06
N VAL A 576 -34.84 -9.00 61.90
CA VAL A 576 -34.91 -8.56 63.30
C VAL A 576 -34.44 -9.71 64.19
N ASN A 577 -33.25 -9.60 64.75
CA ASN A 577 -32.64 -10.63 65.61
C ASN A 577 -33.27 -10.63 67.00
N PRO A 578 -33.20 -11.75 67.71
CA PRO A 578 -33.41 -11.79 69.17
C PRO A 578 -32.51 -10.80 69.91
N VAL A 579 -32.80 -10.56 71.19
CA VAL A 579 -31.92 -9.75 72.05
C VAL A 579 -30.84 -10.67 72.62
N ASP A 580 -29.61 -10.21 72.62
CA ASP A 580 -28.40 -10.87 73.13
C ASP A 580 -27.58 -9.77 73.84
N SER A 581 -27.44 -9.86 75.17
CA SER A 581 -27.06 -8.74 76.03
C SER A 581 -25.58 -8.70 76.40
N ASP A 582 -24.94 -9.85 76.57
CA ASP A 582 -23.49 -10.07 76.73
C ASP A 582 -22.78 -10.14 75.36
N GLY A 583 -23.47 -10.59 74.32
CA GLY A 583 -22.96 -10.65 72.95
C GLY A 583 -22.21 -11.93 72.64
N ASP A 584 -22.56 -13.03 73.31
CA ASP A 584 -21.97 -14.35 73.16
C ASP A 584 -22.56 -15.13 71.96
N GLY A 585 -23.72 -14.68 71.45
CA GLY A 585 -24.44 -15.27 70.33
C GLY A 585 -25.69 -16.05 70.73
N ILE A 586 -25.91 -16.28 72.03
CA ILE A 586 -27.11 -16.91 72.58
C ILE A 586 -28.17 -15.84 72.84
N PRO A 587 -29.43 -16.07 72.45
CA PRO A 587 -30.51 -15.16 72.81
C PRO A 587 -30.81 -15.11 74.32
N ASP A 588 -30.99 -13.90 74.86
CA ASP A 588 -31.37 -13.63 76.26
C ASP A 588 -32.55 -14.53 76.73
N ASP A 589 -33.51 -14.83 75.86
CA ASP A 589 -34.71 -15.59 76.24
C ASP A 589 -34.48 -17.10 76.40
N ILE A 590 -33.33 -17.60 75.95
CA ILE A 590 -32.83 -18.95 76.21
C ILE A 590 -32.17 -18.99 77.59
N GLU A 591 -31.22 -18.09 77.85
CA GLU A 591 -30.40 -18.07 79.08
C GLU A 591 -31.17 -17.59 80.32
N ILE A 592 -32.15 -16.70 80.15
CA ILE A 592 -33.05 -16.30 81.25
C ILE A 592 -33.85 -17.51 81.78
N GLY A 593 -34.08 -18.52 80.95
CA GLY A 593 -34.88 -19.68 81.26
C GLY A 593 -36.39 -19.45 81.42
N ASP A 594 -37.08 -20.43 82.00
CA ASP A 594 -38.55 -20.52 82.07
C ASP A 594 -39.26 -19.38 82.86
N ASP A 595 -38.56 -18.65 83.74
CA ASP A 595 -39.12 -17.60 84.61
C ASP A 595 -38.35 -16.26 84.54
N PRO A 596 -38.73 -15.34 83.64
CA PRO A 596 -38.05 -14.04 83.47
C PRO A 596 -38.06 -13.10 84.69
N ASP A 597 -38.89 -13.38 85.72
CA ASP A 597 -38.86 -12.61 86.97
C ASP A 597 -37.76 -13.12 87.94
N ASN A 598 -37.10 -14.25 87.62
CA ASN A 598 -36.01 -14.89 88.35
C ASN A 598 -35.09 -15.63 87.34
N PRO A 599 -34.20 -14.89 86.64
CA PRO A 599 -33.27 -15.49 85.68
C PRO A 599 -32.36 -16.53 86.34
N ILE A 600 -31.81 -17.43 85.52
CA ILE A 600 -30.80 -18.41 85.92
C ILE A 600 -29.48 -17.66 86.27
N ASP A 601 -28.68 -18.27 87.15
CA ASP A 601 -27.42 -17.76 87.74
C ASP A 601 -26.67 -19.05 88.15
N THR A 602 -26.07 -19.70 87.15
CA THR A 602 -25.62 -21.10 87.18
C THR A 602 -24.46 -21.29 88.17
N ASP A 603 -23.36 -20.54 88.02
CA ASP A 603 -22.23 -20.55 88.95
C ASP A 603 -22.52 -19.87 90.32
N GLY A 604 -23.60 -19.06 90.38
CA GLY A 604 -24.05 -18.37 91.58
C GLY A 604 -23.21 -17.17 92.00
N ASP A 605 -22.45 -16.55 91.08
CA ASP A 605 -21.63 -15.37 91.35
C ASP A 605 -22.45 -14.08 91.54
N GLY A 606 -23.67 -14.07 91.00
CA GLY A 606 -24.69 -13.04 91.12
C GLY A 606 -24.88 -12.13 89.91
N ASP A 607 -24.14 -12.33 88.82
CA ASP A 607 -24.51 -11.90 87.47
C ASP A 607 -25.34 -13.06 86.83
N PRO A 608 -26.58 -12.82 86.35
CA PRO A 608 -27.39 -13.90 85.75
C PRO A 608 -26.89 -14.27 84.35
N ASP A 609 -27.07 -15.53 83.95
CA ASP A 609 -26.54 -16.16 82.72
C ASP A 609 -26.60 -15.24 81.48
N TYR A 610 -27.76 -14.69 81.11
CA TYR A 610 -27.92 -13.72 79.98
C TYR A 610 -27.13 -12.38 80.07
N LEU A 611 -26.24 -12.24 81.04
CA LEU A 611 -25.31 -11.12 81.19
C LEU A 611 -23.88 -11.59 81.53
N ASP A 612 -23.64 -12.90 81.55
CA ASP A 612 -22.38 -13.55 81.86
C ASP A 612 -21.82 -14.21 80.59
N ASP A 613 -20.51 -14.12 80.36
CA ASP A 613 -19.91 -14.65 79.12
C ASP A 613 -19.49 -16.14 79.27
N ASP A 614 -19.69 -16.72 80.47
CA ASP A 614 -19.16 -18.01 80.96
C ASP A 614 -20.00 -18.43 82.21
N SER A 615 -21.15 -19.05 81.98
CA SER A 615 -22.28 -19.18 82.93
C SER A 615 -22.04 -20.19 84.07
N ASP A 616 -21.32 -21.28 83.82
CA ASP A 616 -20.88 -22.24 84.86
C ASP A 616 -19.45 -21.96 85.36
N ASN A 617 -18.69 -21.11 84.66
CA ASN A 617 -17.36 -20.65 85.03
C ASN A 617 -16.35 -21.82 85.10
N ASP A 618 -16.49 -22.77 84.18
CA ASP A 618 -15.51 -23.81 83.87
C ASP A 618 -14.31 -23.25 83.07
N GLY A 619 -14.49 -22.11 82.40
CA GLY A 619 -13.47 -21.37 81.66
C GLY A 619 -13.56 -21.50 80.15
N ILE A 620 -14.49 -22.30 79.63
CA ILE A 620 -14.98 -22.24 78.25
C ILE A 620 -15.94 -21.01 78.20
N LYS A 621 -16.72 -20.83 77.15
CA LYS A 621 -17.59 -19.66 77.01
C LYS A 621 -18.89 -20.15 76.44
N ASP A 622 -19.97 -19.54 76.90
CA ASP A 622 -21.31 -19.94 76.52
C ASP A 622 -21.50 -20.01 75.00
N GLY A 623 -20.97 -19.04 74.26
CA GLY A 623 -21.03 -19.05 72.79
C GLY A 623 -20.26 -20.19 72.10
N ASP A 624 -19.19 -20.72 72.70
CA ASP A 624 -18.44 -21.89 72.22
C ASP A 624 -19.15 -23.19 72.65
N GLU A 625 -19.83 -23.18 73.80
CA GLU A 625 -20.59 -24.28 74.40
C GLU A 625 -22.03 -24.42 73.87
N ALA A 626 -22.60 -23.38 73.27
CA ALA A 626 -23.92 -23.45 72.64
C ALA A 626 -23.92 -24.27 71.33
N GLY A 627 -22.75 -24.47 70.72
CA GLY A 627 -22.60 -25.14 69.43
C GLY A 627 -23.05 -24.29 68.22
N ASP A 628 -23.28 -24.97 67.08
CA ASP A 628 -23.50 -24.32 65.77
C ASP A 628 -24.83 -23.53 65.64
N ASP A 629 -25.83 -23.83 66.46
CA ASP A 629 -27.16 -23.20 66.45
C ASP A 629 -27.52 -22.65 67.84
N PRO A 630 -27.09 -21.42 68.17
CA PRO A 630 -27.36 -20.81 69.48
C PRO A 630 -28.85 -20.63 69.82
N GLU A 631 -29.76 -20.70 68.84
CA GLU A 631 -31.22 -20.70 69.11
C GLU A 631 -31.72 -22.08 69.63
N ASN A 632 -30.91 -23.13 69.50
CA ASN A 632 -31.14 -24.48 70.00
C ASN A 632 -29.80 -25.04 70.53
N PRO A 633 -29.30 -24.52 71.67
CA PRO A 633 -28.00 -24.90 72.21
C PRO A 633 -27.89 -26.41 72.45
N VAL A 634 -26.66 -26.92 72.37
CA VAL A 634 -26.34 -28.34 72.58
C VAL A 634 -26.58 -28.73 74.05
N ASP A 635 -26.95 -29.99 74.25
CA ASP A 635 -27.25 -30.68 75.51
C ASP A 635 -26.75 -32.11 75.26
N SER A 636 -25.45 -32.31 75.48
CA SER A 636 -24.65 -33.45 74.99
C SER A 636 -25.07 -34.75 75.70
N ASP A 637 -25.16 -34.76 77.03
CA ASP A 637 -25.61 -35.92 77.81
C ASP A 637 -27.17 -36.09 77.84
N GLY A 638 -27.91 -35.05 77.47
CA GLY A 638 -29.38 -35.05 77.40
C GLY A 638 -30.08 -34.98 78.76
N ASP A 639 -29.44 -34.47 79.81
CA ASP A 639 -30.02 -34.33 81.14
C ASP A 639 -31.02 -33.16 81.26
N GLY A 640 -30.89 -32.18 80.36
CA GLY A 640 -31.76 -31.04 80.16
C GLY A 640 -31.22 -29.69 80.63
N ASP A 641 -30.01 -29.63 81.16
CA ASP A 641 -29.20 -28.42 81.28
C ASP A 641 -28.32 -28.33 79.98
N PRO A 642 -28.33 -27.23 79.20
CA PRO A 642 -27.48 -27.12 78.02
C PRO A 642 -25.99 -27.05 78.39
N ASP A 643 -25.10 -27.45 77.49
CA ASP A 643 -23.65 -27.57 77.75
C ASP A 643 -23.05 -26.31 78.42
N PHE A 644 -23.39 -25.09 77.96
CA PHE A 644 -22.92 -23.83 78.59
C PHE A 644 -23.42 -23.56 80.03
N GLN A 645 -24.19 -24.47 80.59
CA GLN A 645 -24.70 -24.42 81.96
C GLN A 645 -24.35 -25.70 82.74
N ASP A 646 -23.55 -26.59 82.17
CA ASP A 646 -23.19 -27.90 82.74
C ASP A 646 -21.67 -27.99 82.96
N GLU A 647 -21.27 -28.53 84.11
CA GLU A 647 -19.83 -28.65 84.47
C GLU A 647 -19.21 -29.99 83.98
N ASP A 648 -19.98 -30.81 83.27
CA ASP A 648 -19.73 -32.21 82.83
C ASP A 648 -20.66 -32.53 81.64
N SER A 649 -20.40 -31.91 80.49
CA SER A 649 -21.32 -31.81 79.35
C SER A 649 -21.68 -33.15 78.70
N ASP A 650 -20.74 -34.09 78.61
CA ASP A 650 -20.96 -35.42 78.04
C ASP A 650 -21.43 -36.46 79.08
N GLY A 651 -21.28 -36.15 80.38
CA GLY A 651 -21.76 -36.93 81.50
C GLY A 651 -20.92 -38.18 81.80
N ASP A 652 -19.68 -38.24 81.33
CA ASP A 652 -18.75 -39.34 81.57
C ASP A 652 -18.13 -39.27 82.99
N GLY A 653 -18.17 -38.09 83.62
CA GLY A 653 -17.69 -37.81 84.97
C GLY A 653 -16.30 -37.17 85.05
N LEU A 654 -15.69 -36.83 83.91
CA LEU A 654 -14.64 -35.84 83.76
C LEU A 654 -15.27 -34.43 83.72
N PRO A 655 -14.60 -33.41 84.27
CA PRO A 655 -15.09 -32.04 84.16
C PRO A 655 -14.59 -31.36 82.87
N ASP A 656 -15.47 -30.58 82.24
CA ASP A 656 -15.20 -29.83 81.02
C ASP A 656 -13.93 -28.96 81.12
N ASP A 657 -13.64 -28.40 82.30
CA ASP A 657 -12.44 -27.57 82.54
C ASP A 657 -11.10 -28.33 82.43
N GLU A 658 -11.13 -29.66 82.63
CA GLU A 658 -9.98 -30.54 82.43
C GLU A 658 -9.88 -31.00 80.97
N GLU A 659 -11.00 -31.38 80.36
CA GLU A 659 -11.09 -31.93 78.99
C GLU A 659 -10.87 -30.87 77.90
N ALA A 660 -11.31 -29.63 78.13
CA ALA A 660 -10.99 -28.50 77.25
C ALA A 660 -9.48 -28.20 77.18
N GLY A 661 -8.69 -28.73 78.11
CA GLY A 661 -7.24 -28.68 78.12
C GLY A 661 -6.65 -27.30 78.50
N ASP A 662 -5.36 -27.11 78.19
CA ASP A 662 -4.57 -25.94 78.64
C ASP A 662 -5.02 -24.57 78.07
N ASP A 663 -5.83 -24.56 77.00
CA ASP A 663 -6.32 -23.35 76.29
C ASP A 663 -7.83 -23.42 76.01
N PRO A 664 -8.70 -23.13 77.00
CA PRO A 664 -10.16 -23.20 76.85
C PRO A 664 -10.76 -22.31 75.74
N GLU A 665 -10.03 -21.30 75.23
CA GLU A 665 -10.48 -20.54 74.04
C GLU A 665 -10.33 -21.36 72.73
N ASN A 666 -9.70 -22.54 72.79
CA ASN A 666 -9.61 -23.53 71.72
C ASN A 666 -9.62 -24.93 72.37
N PRO A 667 -10.80 -25.42 72.80
CA PRO A 667 -10.93 -26.74 73.40
C PRO A 667 -10.29 -27.82 72.54
N VAL A 668 -9.77 -28.86 73.19
CA VAL A 668 -9.12 -30.00 72.52
C VAL A 668 -10.18 -30.82 71.77
N ASP A 669 -9.75 -31.43 70.67
CA ASP A 669 -10.50 -32.32 69.77
C ASP A 669 -9.46 -33.37 69.35
N SER A 670 -9.37 -34.43 70.14
CA SER A 670 -8.25 -35.38 70.17
C SER A 670 -8.27 -36.31 68.95
N ASP A 671 -9.43 -36.84 68.58
CA ASP A 671 -9.61 -37.69 67.38
C ASP A 671 -9.78 -36.89 66.06
N GLY A 672 -10.14 -35.60 66.17
CA GLY A 672 -10.30 -34.68 65.05
C GLY A 672 -11.60 -34.87 64.27
N ASP A 673 -12.64 -35.44 64.85
CA ASP A 673 -13.94 -35.67 64.21
C ASP A 673 -14.84 -34.42 64.17
N GLY A 674 -14.55 -33.47 65.06
CA GLY A 674 -15.17 -32.15 65.15
C GLY A 674 -16.04 -31.92 66.39
N ASP A 675 -16.29 -32.95 67.21
CA ASP A 675 -16.84 -32.79 68.56
C ASP A 675 -15.66 -32.60 69.54
N PRO A 676 -15.60 -31.52 70.34
CA PRO A 676 -14.52 -31.32 71.31
C PRO A 676 -14.56 -32.33 72.45
N ASP A 677 -13.41 -32.63 73.06
CA ASP A 677 -13.24 -33.67 74.08
C ASP A 677 -14.28 -33.56 75.22
N PHE A 678 -14.55 -32.37 75.77
CA PHE A 678 -15.56 -32.16 76.82
C PHE A 678 -17.03 -32.49 76.41
N ARG A 679 -17.27 -32.85 75.15
CA ARG A 679 -18.58 -33.29 74.63
C ARG A 679 -18.55 -34.71 74.08
N ASP A 680 -17.42 -35.40 74.15
CA ASP A 680 -17.21 -36.69 73.49
C ASP A 680 -16.89 -37.78 74.50
N GLU A 681 -17.75 -38.81 74.58
CA GLU A 681 -17.61 -39.93 75.53
C GLU A 681 -16.40 -40.87 75.19
N ASP A 682 -15.64 -40.59 74.12
CA ASP A 682 -14.55 -41.39 73.52
C ASP A 682 -13.59 -40.46 72.75
N SER A 683 -12.84 -39.61 73.47
CA SER A 683 -12.14 -38.43 72.95
C SER A 683 -11.05 -38.71 71.91
N ASP A 684 -10.36 -39.85 71.98
CA ASP A 684 -9.35 -40.25 71.00
C ASP A 684 -9.89 -41.16 69.88
N GLY A 685 -11.15 -41.58 70.00
CA GLY A 685 -11.91 -42.31 69.00
C GLY A 685 -11.40 -43.73 68.75
N ASP A 686 -10.68 -44.31 69.72
CA ASP A 686 -10.16 -45.67 69.64
C ASP A 686 -11.26 -46.74 69.93
N GLY A 687 -12.38 -46.32 70.55
CA GLY A 687 -13.51 -47.17 70.89
C GLY A 687 -13.58 -47.63 72.35
N LEU A 688 -12.66 -47.17 73.20
CA LEU A 688 -12.72 -47.21 74.66
C LEU A 688 -13.38 -45.92 75.18
N PRO A 689 -14.25 -46.00 76.21
CA PRO A 689 -14.81 -44.78 76.80
C PRO A 689 -13.84 -44.11 77.77
N ASP A 690 -13.84 -42.78 77.74
CA ASP A 690 -13.00 -41.91 78.58
C ASP A 690 -13.16 -42.22 80.08
N ASP A 691 -14.39 -42.51 80.53
CA ASP A 691 -14.70 -42.87 81.92
C ASP A 691 -13.98 -44.13 82.44
N GLU A 692 -13.62 -45.05 81.54
CA GLU A 692 -12.85 -46.26 81.87
C GLU A 692 -11.34 -45.98 81.83
N GLU A 693 -10.86 -45.18 80.89
CA GLU A 693 -9.44 -44.91 80.65
C GLU A 693 -8.85 -43.85 81.60
N ALA A 694 -9.58 -42.77 81.86
CA ALA A 694 -9.19 -41.74 82.81
C ALA A 694 -9.07 -42.29 84.25
N GLY A 695 -9.78 -43.37 84.56
CA GLY A 695 -9.67 -44.14 85.80
C GLY A 695 -10.38 -43.51 87.02
N ASP A 696 -10.05 -44.02 88.23
CA ASP A 696 -10.81 -43.74 89.48
C ASP A 696 -10.77 -42.26 89.99
N ASP A 697 -9.90 -41.39 89.46
CA ASP A 697 -9.64 -40.02 89.96
C ASP A 697 -9.66 -38.97 88.83
N PRO A 698 -10.84 -38.45 88.44
CA PRO A 698 -11.04 -37.52 87.33
C PRO A 698 -10.16 -36.26 87.36
N GLU A 699 -9.85 -35.71 88.54
CA GLU A 699 -8.95 -34.54 88.66
C GLU A 699 -7.47 -34.86 88.34
N ASN A 700 -7.13 -36.14 88.11
CA ASN A 700 -5.78 -36.63 87.80
C ASN A 700 -5.88 -37.93 86.97
N PRO A 701 -6.22 -37.84 85.67
CA PRO A 701 -6.41 -39.02 84.82
C PRO A 701 -5.14 -39.87 84.72
N VAL A 702 -5.31 -41.16 84.38
CA VAL A 702 -4.19 -42.12 84.22
C VAL A 702 -3.34 -41.74 82.99
N ASP A 703 -2.03 -42.01 83.08
CA ASP A 703 -0.99 -41.77 82.05
C ASP A 703 0.00 -42.94 82.19
N SER A 704 -0.25 -44.00 81.42
CA SER A 704 0.31 -45.34 81.58
C SER A 704 1.77 -45.43 81.15
N ASP A 705 2.14 -44.82 80.01
CA ASP A 705 3.52 -44.74 79.53
C ASP A 705 4.35 -43.59 80.18
N GLY A 706 3.68 -42.59 80.76
CA GLY A 706 4.28 -41.45 81.43
C GLY A 706 4.84 -40.38 80.49
N ASP A 707 4.36 -40.28 79.25
CA ASP A 707 4.81 -39.31 78.25
C ASP A 707 4.17 -37.93 78.39
N GLY A 708 3.03 -37.87 79.08
CA GLY A 708 2.29 -36.67 79.45
C GLY A 708 0.99 -36.46 78.70
N THR A 709 0.57 -37.40 77.86
CA THR A 709 -0.81 -37.54 77.34
C THR A 709 -1.56 -38.51 78.27
N PRO A 710 -2.70 -38.14 78.85
CA PRO A 710 -3.54 -39.09 79.59
C PRO A 710 -4.10 -40.19 78.68
N ASP A 711 -4.39 -41.37 79.26
CA ASP A 711 -4.81 -42.57 78.52
C ASP A 711 -6.05 -42.32 77.63
N HIS A 712 -7.13 -41.70 78.15
CA HIS A 712 -8.34 -41.31 77.38
C HIS A 712 -8.10 -40.35 76.18
N LEU A 713 -6.87 -39.84 75.99
CA LEU A 713 -6.51 -38.94 74.89
C LEU A 713 -5.36 -39.52 74.04
N ASP A 714 -5.03 -40.81 74.16
CA ASP A 714 -3.85 -41.44 73.56
C ASP A 714 -4.14 -42.82 72.92
N ASP A 715 -4.19 -42.88 71.58
CA ASP A 715 -4.47 -44.11 70.80
C ASP A 715 -3.56 -45.35 71.08
N ASP A 716 -2.51 -45.21 71.90
CA ASP A 716 -1.46 -46.22 72.21
C ASP A 716 -0.90 -45.95 73.63
N SER A 717 -1.74 -46.18 74.66
CA SER A 717 -1.55 -45.74 76.05
C SER A 717 -0.29 -46.26 76.75
N ASP A 718 0.26 -47.40 76.32
CA ASP A 718 1.52 -47.95 76.83
C ASP A 718 2.73 -47.70 75.89
N ASN A 719 2.47 -47.16 74.70
CA ASN A 719 3.42 -46.75 73.67
C ASN A 719 4.34 -47.90 73.23
N ASP A 720 3.77 -49.09 73.23
CA ASP A 720 4.33 -50.31 72.70
C ASP A 720 4.37 -50.25 71.16
N GLY A 721 3.39 -49.61 70.53
CA GLY A 721 3.26 -49.49 69.09
C GLY A 721 2.19 -50.38 68.46
N ILE A 722 1.34 -50.99 69.28
CA ILE A 722 0.04 -51.56 68.90
C ILE A 722 -1.03 -50.61 69.45
N PRO A 723 -2.02 -50.18 68.65
CA PRO A 723 -3.06 -49.28 69.16
C PRO A 723 -4.02 -49.98 70.12
N ASP A 724 -4.57 -49.20 71.05
CA ASP A 724 -5.44 -49.65 72.14
C ASP A 724 -6.71 -50.37 71.60
N ASP A 725 -7.27 -49.87 70.49
CA ASP A 725 -8.38 -50.50 69.74
C ASP A 725 -8.10 -51.96 69.30
N GLU A 726 -6.84 -52.32 69.05
CA GLU A 726 -6.41 -53.65 68.64
C GLU A 726 -6.22 -54.58 69.86
N GLU A 727 -5.95 -54.03 71.03
CA GLU A 727 -5.56 -54.75 72.26
C GLU A 727 -6.73 -54.94 73.24
N ALA A 728 -7.53 -53.89 73.43
CA ALA A 728 -8.70 -53.87 74.31
C ALA A 728 -9.69 -55.01 74.01
N GLY A 729 -9.87 -55.35 72.73
CA GLY A 729 -10.68 -56.49 72.28
C GLY A 729 -12.14 -56.14 71.91
N ASP A 730 -13.03 -57.14 71.96
CA ASP A 730 -14.40 -57.02 71.44
C ASP A 730 -15.39 -56.30 72.40
N ASP A 731 -15.01 -56.04 73.66
CA ASP A 731 -15.88 -55.51 74.73
C ASP A 731 -15.19 -54.36 75.48
N PRO A 732 -15.34 -53.10 75.02
CA PRO A 732 -14.65 -51.92 75.58
C PRO A 732 -14.87 -51.69 77.08
N GLU A 733 -16.10 -51.92 77.59
CA GLU A 733 -16.41 -51.83 79.04
C GLU A 733 -15.71 -52.93 79.89
N ASN A 734 -15.01 -53.89 79.25
CA ASN A 734 -14.26 -54.95 79.91
C ASN A 734 -13.10 -55.42 79.00
N PRO A 735 -12.01 -54.64 78.93
CA PRO A 735 -10.89 -54.90 78.04
C PRO A 735 -10.18 -56.22 78.39
N ASN A 736 -9.44 -56.78 77.43
CA ASN A 736 -8.70 -58.03 77.60
C ASN A 736 -7.58 -57.89 78.64
N ASP A 737 -7.27 -58.99 79.32
CA ASP A 737 -6.15 -59.15 80.27
C ASP A 737 -5.62 -60.58 80.08
N SER A 738 -4.62 -60.69 79.20
CA SER A 738 -4.12 -61.93 78.62
C SER A 738 -3.38 -62.81 79.63
N ASP A 739 -2.57 -62.22 80.50
CA ASP A 739 -1.83 -62.95 81.55
C ASP A 739 -2.61 -63.05 82.90
N GLY A 740 -3.65 -62.23 83.06
CA GLY A 740 -4.55 -62.22 84.21
C GLY A 740 -3.96 -61.53 85.45
N ASP A 741 -3.01 -60.61 85.29
CA ASP A 741 -2.37 -59.90 86.40
C ASP A 741 -3.14 -58.65 86.88
N GLY A 742 -4.09 -58.19 86.06
CA GLY A 742 -5.02 -57.10 86.34
C GLY A 742 -4.64 -55.74 85.75
N ILE A 743 -3.66 -55.69 84.85
CA ILE A 743 -3.47 -54.61 83.89
C ILE A 743 -4.09 -55.06 82.56
N PRO A 744 -4.99 -54.29 81.95
CA PRO A 744 -5.50 -54.59 80.62
C PRO A 744 -4.39 -54.62 79.55
N ASP A 745 -4.61 -55.38 78.48
CA ASP A 745 -3.61 -55.57 77.41
C ASP A 745 -3.16 -54.24 76.78
N HIS A 746 -4.07 -53.29 76.53
CA HIS A 746 -3.76 -51.94 75.99
C HIS A 746 -2.94 -51.04 76.95
N LEU A 747 -2.73 -51.46 78.20
CA LEU A 747 -1.95 -50.73 79.19
C LEU A 747 -0.68 -51.50 79.62
N ASP A 748 -0.29 -52.58 78.93
CA ASP A 748 0.81 -53.48 79.33
C ASP A 748 1.76 -53.87 78.17
N ASP A 749 3.00 -53.31 78.16
CA ASP A 749 4.01 -53.54 77.11
C ASP A 749 4.43 -55.03 76.85
N ASP A 750 3.94 -56.01 77.62
CA ASP A 750 4.24 -57.46 77.56
C ASP A 750 3.01 -58.27 78.04
N SER A 751 1.89 -58.13 77.31
CA SER A 751 0.54 -58.66 77.57
C SER A 751 0.46 -60.15 77.94
N ASP A 752 1.36 -60.99 77.42
CA ASP A 752 1.42 -62.43 77.75
C ASP A 752 2.50 -62.82 78.77
N ASN A 753 3.32 -61.84 79.16
CA ASN A 753 4.40 -61.90 80.15
C ASN A 753 5.40 -63.03 79.87
N ASP A 754 5.63 -63.36 78.59
CA ASP A 754 6.66 -64.32 78.17
C ASP A 754 8.08 -63.75 78.25
N GLY A 755 8.19 -62.43 78.41
CA GLY A 755 9.42 -61.67 78.55
C GLY A 755 9.94 -61.06 77.23
N THR A 756 9.06 -60.95 76.23
CA THR A 756 9.28 -60.29 74.94
C THR A 756 8.23 -59.19 74.82
N PRO A 757 8.60 -57.91 74.64
CA PRO A 757 7.61 -56.84 74.48
C PRO A 757 6.73 -57.08 73.25
N ASP A 758 5.47 -56.67 73.32
CA ASP A 758 4.43 -57.01 72.35
C ASP A 758 4.78 -56.56 70.93
N SER A 759 5.32 -55.36 70.80
CA SER A 759 5.89 -54.81 69.55
C SER A 759 6.96 -55.64 68.84
N GLU A 760 7.64 -56.53 69.55
CA GLU A 760 8.66 -57.44 69.00
C GLU A 760 8.23 -58.92 69.10
N ASP A 761 7.03 -59.19 69.60
CA ASP A 761 6.44 -60.54 69.65
C ASP A 761 5.66 -60.87 68.38
N ASP A 762 5.86 -62.07 67.84
CA ASP A 762 5.03 -62.59 66.75
C ASP A 762 3.64 -63.05 67.26
N GLN A 763 3.47 -63.16 68.58
CA GLN A 763 2.28 -63.58 69.34
C GLN A 763 2.18 -62.78 70.66
N PRO A 764 1.86 -61.47 70.61
CA PRO A 764 1.80 -60.61 71.80
C PRO A 764 0.78 -61.08 72.86
N THR A 765 -0.23 -61.86 72.43
CA THR A 765 -1.21 -62.48 73.34
C THR A 765 -1.10 -63.99 73.40
N ILE A 766 -1.51 -64.59 74.53
CA ILE A 766 -1.51 -66.05 74.72
C ILE A 766 -2.42 -66.73 73.66
N PRO A 767 -1.89 -67.63 72.79
CA PRO A 767 -2.70 -68.21 71.72
C PRO A 767 -3.88 -69.05 72.22
N GLU A 768 -5.09 -68.69 71.80
CA GLU A 768 -6.35 -69.30 72.28
C GLU A 768 -6.50 -70.80 71.92
N GLU A 769 -5.86 -71.29 70.85
CA GLU A 769 -5.97 -72.69 70.39
C GLU A 769 -4.71 -73.55 70.63
N VAL A 770 -4.88 -74.71 71.28
CA VAL A 770 -3.80 -75.71 71.42
C VAL A 770 -3.59 -76.51 70.12
N LEU A 771 -2.39 -76.41 69.52
CA LEU A 771 -2.03 -77.00 68.23
C LEU A 771 -0.89 -78.05 68.35
N PRO A 772 -1.22 -79.36 68.39
CA PRO A 772 -0.21 -80.40 68.52
C PRO A 772 0.46 -80.73 67.18
N ASN A 773 1.78 -80.52 67.06
CA ASN A 773 2.51 -80.77 65.82
C ASN A 773 2.46 -82.25 65.37
N GLN A 774 2.45 -82.54 64.07
CA GLN A 774 2.10 -83.91 63.59
C GLN A 774 3.26 -84.92 63.52
N GLY A 775 4.47 -84.56 63.92
CA GLY A 775 5.58 -85.51 63.89
C GLY A 775 6.83 -85.08 64.63
N ILE A 776 7.66 -86.07 64.96
CA ILE A 776 8.95 -85.89 65.59
C ILE A 776 10.02 -86.74 64.87
N SER A 777 11.25 -86.25 64.87
CA SER A 777 12.42 -86.95 64.34
C SER A 777 13.56 -87.05 65.36
N PRO A 778 13.42 -87.91 66.41
CA PRO A 778 14.40 -88.01 67.47
C PRO A 778 15.73 -88.61 66.97
N ASN A 779 16.65 -87.74 66.53
CA ASN A 779 17.92 -88.09 65.93
C ASN A 779 19.12 -87.42 66.64
N GLY A 780 18.85 -86.45 67.53
CA GLY A 780 19.81 -85.72 68.34
C GLY A 780 20.44 -84.50 67.65
N ASP A 781 19.75 -83.89 66.68
CA ASP A 781 20.20 -82.68 65.97
C ASP A 781 19.67 -81.37 66.57
N GLY A 782 18.80 -81.44 67.59
CA GLY A 782 18.16 -80.31 68.26
C GLY A 782 16.82 -79.91 67.65
N ASN A 783 16.45 -80.43 66.47
CA ASN A 783 15.25 -80.03 65.75
C ASN A 783 14.23 -81.17 65.72
N ASN A 784 13.02 -80.92 66.23
CA ASN A 784 11.96 -81.92 66.34
C ASN A 784 12.40 -83.20 67.08
N ASP A 785 13.36 -83.07 68.00
CA ASP A 785 13.83 -84.18 68.85
C ASP A 785 12.80 -84.58 69.91
N PHE A 786 11.93 -83.63 70.27
CA PHE A 786 10.78 -83.79 71.14
C PHE A 786 9.51 -83.31 70.43
N TRP A 787 8.36 -83.67 70.99
CA TRP A 787 7.07 -83.24 70.46
C TRP A 787 6.73 -81.85 70.98
N VAL A 788 6.43 -80.90 70.09
CA VAL A 788 5.99 -79.56 70.46
C VAL A 788 4.47 -79.48 70.25
N ILE A 789 3.77 -78.88 71.20
CA ILE A 789 2.33 -78.66 71.17
C ILE A 789 2.14 -77.17 71.41
N GLU A 790 1.99 -76.38 70.36
CA GLU A 790 1.81 -74.91 70.46
C GLU A 790 0.52 -74.61 71.25
N GLY A 791 0.52 -73.56 72.08
CA GLY A 791 -0.61 -73.17 72.95
C GLY A 791 -0.88 -74.09 74.14
N ILE A 792 -0.01 -75.06 74.44
CA ILE A 792 -0.24 -75.99 75.57
C ILE A 792 -0.08 -75.29 76.93
N GLU A 793 0.62 -74.16 76.95
CA GLU A 793 0.94 -73.33 78.10
C GLU A 793 -0.30 -72.62 78.68
N ALA A 794 -1.26 -72.20 77.82
CA ALA A 794 -2.59 -71.71 78.22
C ALA A 794 -3.39 -72.73 79.04
N HIS A 795 -2.99 -74.00 78.98
CA HIS A 795 -3.57 -75.09 79.76
C HIS A 795 -2.51 -75.76 80.64
N PRO A 796 -2.00 -75.08 81.70
CA PRO A 796 -0.86 -75.57 82.48
C PRO A 796 -1.15 -76.89 83.23
N ASP A 797 -2.43 -77.18 83.48
CA ASP A 797 -2.93 -78.43 84.07
C ASP A 797 -3.45 -79.42 83.00
N ASN A 798 -2.68 -79.63 81.93
CA ASN A 798 -2.97 -80.61 80.89
C ASN A 798 -2.47 -82.03 81.24
N ILE A 799 -3.03 -83.06 80.60
CA ILE A 799 -2.54 -84.44 80.66
C ILE A 799 -2.32 -84.94 79.23
N VAL A 800 -1.06 -85.15 78.86
CA VAL A 800 -0.68 -85.68 77.55
C VAL A 800 -0.43 -87.17 77.63
N ALA A 801 -1.30 -87.96 76.99
CA ALA A 801 -1.22 -89.41 76.91
C ALA A 801 -1.03 -89.90 75.46
N ILE A 802 -0.07 -90.82 75.25
CA ILE A 802 0.27 -91.31 73.91
C ILE A 802 0.17 -92.83 73.87
N PHE A 803 -0.41 -93.33 72.79
CA PHE A 803 -0.76 -94.73 72.59
C PHE A 803 -0.13 -95.27 71.31
N ASN A 804 0.37 -96.51 71.36
CA ASN A 804 0.85 -97.19 70.15
C ASN A 804 -0.31 -97.74 69.30
N ARG A 805 -0.02 -98.18 68.06
CA ARG A 805 -1.00 -98.74 67.11
C ARG A 805 -1.86 -99.92 67.61
N TRP A 806 -1.53 -100.53 68.75
CA TRP A 806 -2.33 -101.60 69.35
C TRP A 806 -3.25 -101.09 70.47
N GLY A 807 -3.28 -99.78 70.71
CA GLY A 807 -4.06 -99.12 71.75
C GLY A 807 -3.45 -99.20 73.14
N ASN A 808 -2.17 -99.60 73.28
CA ASN A 808 -1.51 -99.57 74.59
C ASN A 808 -0.90 -98.18 74.81
N LYS A 809 -1.16 -97.60 75.99
CA LYS A 809 -0.50 -96.37 76.44
C LYS A 809 1.00 -96.61 76.57
N VAL A 810 1.80 -95.69 76.02
CA VAL A 810 3.26 -95.74 76.00
C VAL A 810 3.90 -94.57 76.73
N PHE A 811 3.20 -93.43 76.83
CA PHE A 811 3.61 -92.23 77.55
C PHE A 811 2.37 -91.58 78.16
N GLU A 812 2.50 -91.02 79.34
CA GLU A 812 1.52 -90.17 80.01
C GLU A 812 2.27 -89.24 80.93
N ILE A 813 1.95 -87.95 80.89
CA ILE A 813 2.46 -86.96 81.83
C ILE A 813 1.36 -85.94 82.12
N GLU A 814 1.38 -85.43 83.35
CA GLU A 814 0.61 -84.25 83.75
C GLU A 814 1.51 -83.03 83.58
N ASN A 815 0.94 -81.92 83.11
CA ASN A 815 1.55 -80.61 82.93
C ASN A 815 2.68 -80.65 81.88
N TYR A 816 2.33 -80.97 80.63
CA TYR A 816 3.25 -80.88 79.49
C TYR A 816 3.50 -79.40 79.15
N ASP A 817 4.76 -78.99 78.96
CA ASP A 817 5.16 -77.56 78.93
C ASP A 817 6.20 -77.19 77.85
N ASN A 818 6.29 -77.96 76.75
CA ASN A 818 7.22 -77.82 75.60
C ASN A 818 8.74 -77.68 75.88
N ASP A 819 9.15 -77.43 77.12
CA ASP A 819 10.50 -77.08 77.52
C ASP A 819 11.11 -78.15 78.42
N THR A 820 10.43 -78.47 79.53
CA THR A 820 11.04 -79.28 80.60
C THR A 820 10.40 -80.66 80.75
N ARG A 821 9.15 -80.83 80.31
CA ARG A 821 8.31 -82.03 80.48
C ARG A 821 7.81 -82.61 79.17
N VAL A 822 8.75 -82.84 78.25
CA VAL A 822 8.45 -83.21 76.86
C VAL A 822 8.49 -84.71 76.54
N TRP A 823 7.84 -85.10 75.44
CA TRP A 823 7.91 -86.44 74.89
C TRP A 823 8.94 -86.55 73.75
N SER A 824 10.04 -87.26 74.01
CA SER A 824 11.11 -87.54 73.02
C SER A 824 10.84 -88.75 72.10
N GLY A 825 9.61 -89.26 72.10
CA GLY A 825 9.28 -90.52 71.43
C GLY A 825 9.64 -91.79 72.22
N GLU A 826 10.25 -91.69 73.39
CA GLU A 826 10.54 -92.83 74.27
C GLU A 826 9.30 -93.31 75.04
N SER A 827 9.20 -94.62 75.27
CA SER A 827 8.08 -95.20 76.04
C SER A 827 8.43 -95.25 77.53
N LEU A 828 7.57 -94.63 78.36
CA LEU A 828 7.66 -94.61 79.82
C LEU A 828 6.77 -95.69 80.50
N GLU A 829 5.76 -96.23 79.80
CA GLU A 829 4.85 -97.28 80.31
C GLU A 829 4.64 -98.47 79.33
N GLY A 830 4.56 -99.71 79.84
CA GLY A 830 4.09 -100.89 79.09
C GLY A 830 5.04 -101.49 78.03
N VAL A 831 5.87 -102.49 78.42
CA VAL A 831 6.94 -103.07 77.56
C VAL A 831 6.43 -104.15 76.59
N VAL A 832 6.82 -104.08 75.31
CA VAL A 832 7.05 -105.26 74.46
C VAL A 832 8.56 -105.44 74.25
N ALA A 833 9.08 -106.57 74.73
CA ALA A 833 10.47 -107.04 74.73
C ALA A 833 11.49 -106.32 73.80
N GLY A 834 12.37 -105.48 74.37
CA GLY A 834 13.75 -105.32 73.87
C GLY A 834 14.36 -103.91 73.70
N SER A 835 13.63 -102.80 73.80
CA SER A 835 14.17 -101.42 73.76
C SER A 835 13.15 -100.40 74.31
N ARG A 836 13.59 -99.32 74.98
CA ARG A 836 12.73 -98.20 75.47
C ARG A 836 12.28 -97.25 74.36
N ASN A 837 13.00 -97.22 73.25
CA ASN A 837 12.64 -96.41 72.09
C ASN A 837 11.54 -97.18 71.34
N GLY A 838 10.34 -96.60 71.28
CA GLY A 838 9.24 -97.17 70.50
C GLY A 838 9.62 -97.32 69.03
N PRO A 839 9.02 -98.23 68.25
CA PRO A 839 9.33 -98.33 66.82
C PRO A 839 8.91 -97.06 66.07
N ASP A 840 9.56 -96.77 64.94
CA ASP A 840 9.04 -95.77 64.00
C ASP A 840 7.62 -96.13 63.57
N GLY A 841 6.80 -95.10 63.41
CA GLY A 841 5.42 -95.27 63.05
C GLY A 841 4.51 -94.20 63.63
N VAL A 842 3.22 -94.40 63.43
CA VAL A 842 2.17 -93.50 63.86
C VAL A 842 1.73 -93.88 65.28
N TYR A 843 1.72 -92.89 66.16
CA TYR A 843 1.20 -92.95 67.51
C TYR A 843 -0.06 -92.11 67.59
N PHE A 844 -0.99 -92.51 68.44
CA PHE A 844 -2.21 -91.75 68.71
C PHE A 844 -2.01 -91.01 70.02
N TYR A 845 -2.24 -89.70 70.05
CA TYR A 845 -2.19 -88.92 71.28
C TYR A 845 -3.60 -88.55 71.72
N VAL A 846 -3.74 -88.32 73.02
CA VAL A 846 -4.87 -87.68 73.67
C VAL A 846 -4.28 -86.65 74.62
N ILE A 847 -4.78 -85.43 74.56
CA ILE A 847 -4.49 -84.34 75.47
C ILE A 847 -5.80 -84.05 76.18
N GLU A 848 -5.80 -84.12 77.49
CA GLU A 848 -6.95 -83.75 78.32
C GLU A 848 -6.59 -82.48 79.09
N PHE A 849 -7.49 -81.50 79.09
CA PHE A 849 -7.30 -80.25 79.83
C PHE A 849 -8.15 -80.28 81.09
N ALA A 850 -7.57 -79.95 82.24
CA ALA A 850 -8.26 -80.03 83.53
C ALA A 850 -9.21 -78.84 83.77
N ASP A 851 -9.01 -77.72 83.08
CA ASP A 851 -9.89 -76.54 83.03
C ASP A 851 -11.26 -76.82 82.38
N GLY A 852 -11.38 -77.90 81.61
CA GLY A 852 -12.63 -78.32 80.95
C GLY A 852 -12.68 -78.09 79.45
N ALA A 853 -11.59 -77.60 78.81
CA ALA A 853 -11.48 -77.50 77.36
C ALA A 853 -11.61 -78.88 76.67
N GLU A 854 -12.07 -78.88 75.41
CA GLU A 854 -12.33 -80.14 74.70
C GLU A 854 -11.03 -80.96 74.53
N PRO A 855 -11.01 -82.24 74.89
CA PRO A 855 -9.79 -83.03 74.82
C PRO A 855 -9.38 -83.26 73.37
N LEU A 856 -8.15 -82.86 73.04
CA LEU A 856 -7.59 -83.04 71.72
C LEU A 856 -7.07 -84.46 71.53
N SER A 857 -7.30 -85.02 70.35
CA SER A 857 -6.71 -86.30 70.01
C SER A 857 -6.40 -86.38 68.53
N GLY A 858 -5.29 -87.04 68.23
CA GLY A 858 -4.77 -87.05 66.88
C GLY A 858 -3.65 -88.05 66.72
N TYR A 859 -2.88 -87.87 65.65
CA TYR A 859 -1.79 -88.76 65.33
C TYR A 859 -0.48 -87.98 65.25
N VAL A 860 0.54 -88.50 65.93
CA VAL A 860 1.91 -88.02 65.84
C VAL A 860 2.78 -89.10 65.24
N VAL A 861 3.58 -88.75 64.24
CA VAL A 861 4.46 -89.67 63.54
C VAL A 861 5.87 -89.58 64.12
N ILE A 862 6.40 -90.71 64.59
CA ILE A 862 7.82 -90.80 64.91
C ILE A 862 8.59 -91.40 63.73
N LYS A 863 9.66 -90.72 63.33
CA LYS A 863 10.62 -91.21 62.34
C LYS A 863 12.06 -90.93 62.79
N ARG A 864 12.74 -91.95 63.32
CA ARG A 864 14.12 -91.84 63.81
C ARG A 864 15.18 -92.02 62.74
#